data_AF-A0A2U1QGR6-F1
#
_entry.id   AF-A0A2U1QGR6-F1
#
_cell.length_a   1.000
_cell.length_b   1.000
_cell.length_c   1.000
_cell.angle_alpha   90.00
_cell.angle_beta   90.00
_cell.angle_gamma   90.00
#
_symmetry.space_group_name_H-M   'P 1'
#
loop_
_entity.id
_entity.type
_entity.pdbx_description
1 polymer ?
#
loop_
_entity_poly.entity_id
_entity_poly.type
_entity_poly.pdbx_seq_one_letter_code
_entity_poly.pdbx_strand_id
1 'polypeptide(L)'
;MEDSESQNSDGKHTPPKDFVCPITTRIFNDPVTLETGQTYEREAIQEWIDSGNLTCPITHQKLQSVLLPKTNYVLKRLIASWKELTPGNEFHSPENTHVLDHIPKLVSPNSVISRATTDGTVNELRLVITDLCTSQILKKAELAVLKIERFWHEAKMEVEIQNMLSKPPVINGFVEILFNSVDTRVLKATVFLLCEVSLRDSNVISTLTQVYSDVECIIALFKEGLFEAVVLIYLLKPSISTFLEMDMADSLLSVVQKREDEFLKMCMRPKEASVVLLAQIIENDDGGVVLEIIKSLVSSKAIESIIKSLESDSKEERIAAMKILLRCIQEDGKCRNIVADKAELAPVLECFLDANDQDRFDIVQFLSELVKLNRRTFNDQILHIIKDEGTFSTMHTLLIYLQTALTDQSPVIAGLLLQLDLVVEPRKMSIYREEAIDHLISCLKSSDSPAAQIAAADTLLVLQGRFSYSGKPLVRRFLLKQAGVDKNSRSTMRSGNVQETMEEEKAAQEWEKKMALVLVNHDYGAIFEALSEGLKSRYAEICSACFVSAAWLLHMLTLLPDTGVQETARVCLLKRFVSIFKSARDTEDKAISMLALSSFIHDPDGLRDMTVYMKDICKGLRELKNLSTVASEMLQFFCEGSDSNIELWNHQELAQEDCSINGVVLSIVCRKDKIFTGHSDGTIKIWSGKDEGKGKSSILRLIQEIREHTKAVTSLTILPSGNTLYSGSHDKTIREWSINREGVHREEVYDVKEHVNNLLVANNISCFIPQGAGIKVNSWTGESKLLNPSKDVKCLDLVNGRLYSGCLDNSIQEIDLSTGTLTSIQSGARKLLAKGNRVNVLQVHDGLIYAASSSIEGSIFKIWSASTYNLVQSISLTSEVRAMAISSEFIYFGCKMGIVEAWCRTKLVKKETLQLGTNCKVLSMALDSSEDLLVIGTSDGKVQVWGVS
;
A
#
# COMPACT_ATOMS: atom_id res chain seq x y z
N MET A 1 15.94 74.40 -62.13
CA MET A 1 15.00 75.48 -61.78
C MET A 1 13.76 75.16 -62.57
N GLU A 2 12.98 74.24 -62.02
CA GLU A 2 11.71 73.84 -62.60
C GLU A 2 10.63 74.69 -61.95
N ASP A 3 9.99 75.42 -62.85
CA ASP A 3 8.77 76.14 -62.69
C ASP A 3 7.59 75.20 -62.45
N SER A 4 6.53 75.87 -61.99
CA SER A 4 5.17 75.77 -62.54
C SER A 4 4.29 74.57 -62.16
N GLU A 5 3.26 74.99 -61.44
CA GLU A 5 1.85 74.93 -61.86
C GLU A 5 0.96 73.84 -61.25
N SER A 6 0.16 74.36 -60.32
CA SER A 6 -1.15 73.87 -59.91
C SER A 6 -2.16 73.85 -61.05
N GLN A 7 -2.86 72.72 -61.21
CA GLN A 7 -4.25 72.69 -61.67
C GLN A 7 -5.11 71.88 -60.69
N ASN A 8 -6.20 72.51 -60.25
CA ASN A 8 -7.32 71.87 -59.56
C ASN A 8 -8.17 71.07 -60.55
N SER A 9 -8.56 69.86 -60.17
CA SER A 9 -9.91 69.33 -60.46
C SER A 9 -10.46 68.66 -59.21
N ASP A 10 -11.59 69.19 -58.78
CA ASP A 10 -12.26 69.00 -57.51
C ASP A 10 -13.29 67.87 -57.63
N GLY A 11 -13.36 67.01 -56.61
CA GLY A 11 -14.20 65.81 -56.61
C GLY A 11 -13.82 64.83 -55.49
N LYS A 12 -13.53 65.33 -54.29
CA LYS A 12 -13.15 64.50 -53.14
C LYS A 12 -14.33 64.30 -52.18
N HIS A 13 -14.76 63.03 -52.11
CA HIS A 13 -15.50 62.33 -51.06
C HIS A 13 -16.05 63.14 -49.88
N THR A 14 -17.16 63.87 -50.08
CA THR A 14 -18.03 64.30 -48.98
C THR A 14 -18.89 63.12 -48.50
N PRO A 15 -18.97 62.83 -47.19
CA PRO A 15 -19.86 61.79 -46.68
C PRO A 15 -21.33 62.11 -47.02
N PRO A 16 -22.17 61.10 -47.32
CA PRO A 16 -23.62 61.29 -47.45
C PRO A 16 -24.17 62.09 -46.26
N LYS A 17 -25.08 63.04 -46.51
CA LYS A 17 -25.65 63.90 -45.46
C LYS A 17 -26.29 63.10 -44.33
N ASP A 18 -26.82 61.91 -44.64
CA ASP A 18 -27.45 61.01 -43.67
C ASP A 18 -26.45 60.35 -42.70
N PHE A 19 -25.14 60.43 -42.98
CA PHE A 19 -24.08 59.87 -42.13
C PHE A 19 -23.50 60.90 -41.16
N VAL A 20 -23.92 62.16 -41.26
CA VAL A 20 -23.36 63.28 -40.51
C VAL A 20 -24.36 63.74 -39.45
N CYS A 21 -23.88 63.89 -38.22
CA CYS A 21 -24.66 64.42 -37.11
C CYS A 21 -24.99 65.91 -37.34
N PRO A 22 -26.26 66.32 -37.24
CA PRO A 22 -26.65 67.73 -37.42
C PRO A 22 -26.11 68.69 -36.33
N ILE A 23 -25.76 68.18 -35.14
CA ILE A 23 -25.19 69.00 -34.05
C ILE A 23 -23.68 69.10 -34.19
N THR A 24 -22.98 67.96 -34.31
CA THR A 24 -21.50 67.95 -34.31
C THR A 24 -20.91 68.22 -35.69
N THR A 25 -21.71 68.11 -36.75
CA THR A 25 -21.30 68.18 -38.17
C THR A 25 -20.23 67.15 -38.56
N ARG A 26 -20.04 66.12 -37.73
CA ARG A 26 -19.12 65.00 -37.95
C ARG A 26 -19.90 63.73 -38.30
N ILE A 27 -19.22 62.77 -38.94
CA ILE A 27 -19.79 61.44 -39.20
C ILE A 27 -20.15 60.78 -37.87
N PHE A 28 -21.31 60.11 -37.78
CA PHE A 28 -21.73 59.43 -36.56
C PHE A 28 -20.75 58.32 -36.15
N ASN A 29 -20.40 58.29 -34.87
CA ASN A 29 -19.71 57.18 -34.20
C ASN A 29 -20.70 56.37 -33.36
N ASP A 30 -21.64 57.02 -32.68
CA ASP A 30 -22.73 56.37 -31.95
C ASP A 30 -24.08 57.05 -32.25
N PRO A 31 -24.67 56.78 -33.43
CA PRO A 31 -25.92 57.42 -33.85
C PRO A 31 -27.10 56.98 -32.97
N VAL A 32 -27.90 57.93 -32.51
CA VAL A 32 -29.14 57.71 -31.73
C VAL A 32 -30.29 58.42 -32.43
N THR A 33 -31.34 57.68 -32.76
CA THR A 33 -32.54 58.24 -33.40
C THR A 33 -33.61 58.55 -32.35
N LEU A 34 -34.01 59.81 -32.23
CA LEU A 34 -35.08 60.24 -31.34
C LEU A 34 -36.46 59.82 -31.88
N GLU A 35 -37.49 59.88 -31.04
CA GLU A 35 -38.90 59.64 -31.43
C GLU A 35 -39.42 60.56 -32.54
N THR A 36 -38.74 61.68 -32.77
CA THR A 36 -39.02 62.63 -33.86
C THR A 36 -38.49 62.16 -35.22
N GLY A 37 -37.81 61.00 -35.28
CA GLY A 37 -37.20 60.42 -36.47
C GLY A 37 -35.84 61.01 -36.84
N GLN A 38 -35.35 62.02 -36.11
CA GLN A 38 -34.03 62.62 -36.33
C GLN A 38 -32.93 61.88 -35.57
N THR A 39 -31.76 61.74 -36.20
CA THR A 39 -30.62 61.01 -35.64
C THR A 39 -29.50 61.97 -35.25
N TYR A 40 -28.93 61.76 -34.07
CA TYR A 40 -27.88 62.59 -33.48
C TYR A 40 -26.75 61.72 -32.92
N GLU A 41 -25.57 62.30 -32.76
CA GLU A 41 -24.47 61.66 -32.04
C GLU A 41 -24.83 61.60 -30.54
N ARG A 42 -24.66 60.44 -29.90
CA ARG A 42 -25.13 60.20 -28.52
C ARG A 42 -24.65 61.29 -27.57
N GLU A 43 -23.35 61.57 -27.57
CA GLU A 43 -22.74 62.57 -26.68
C GLU A 43 -23.36 63.96 -26.87
N ALA A 44 -23.55 64.36 -28.13
CA ALA A 44 -24.03 65.70 -28.46
C ALA A 44 -25.51 65.90 -28.14
N ILE A 45 -26.35 64.89 -28.33
CA ILE A 45 -27.77 64.98 -27.96
C ILE A 45 -27.98 64.80 -26.44
N GLN A 46 -27.11 64.04 -25.77
CA GLN A 46 -27.10 63.96 -24.31
C GLN A 46 -26.77 65.33 -23.71
N GLU A 47 -25.70 65.99 -24.20
CA GLU A 47 -25.31 67.33 -23.74
C GLU A 47 -26.41 68.39 -23.99
N TRP A 48 -27.10 68.30 -25.14
CA TRP A 48 -28.24 69.16 -25.45
C TRP A 48 -29.38 69.01 -24.43
N ILE A 49 -29.70 67.78 -24.04
CA ILE A 49 -30.74 67.47 -23.05
C ILE A 49 -30.29 67.88 -21.63
N ASP A 50 -29.04 67.59 -21.27
CA ASP A 50 -28.44 67.92 -19.97
C ASP A 50 -28.34 69.43 -19.74
N SER A 51 -28.23 70.22 -20.82
CA SER A 51 -28.31 71.69 -20.80
C SER A 51 -29.72 72.25 -20.55
N GLY A 52 -30.72 71.38 -20.31
CA GLY A 52 -32.10 71.75 -19.97
C GLY A 52 -33.05 71.87 -21.17
N ASN A 53 -32.62 71.50 -22.38
CA ASN A 53 -33.47 71.55 -23.57
C ASN A 53 -34.33 70.28 -23.70
N LEU A 54 -35.66 70.43 -23.62
CA LEU A 54 -36.63 69.33 -23.76
C LEU A 54 -37.23 69.23 -25.18
N THR A 55 -36.56 69.79 -26.19
CA THR A 55 -37.02 69.81 -27.58
C THR A 55 -35.95 69.28 -28.50
N CYS A 56 -36.37 68.57 -29.55
CA CYS A 56 -35.48 68.12 -30.63
C CYS A 56 -34.79 69.32 -31.31
N PRO A 57 -33.45 69.32 -31.48
CA PRO A 57 -32.70 70.45 -32.03
C PRO A 57 -33.14 70.92 -33.43
N ILE A 58 -33.65 70.01 -34.27
CA ILE A 58 -34.02 70.33 -35.67
C ILE A 58 -35.53 70.51 -35.82
N THR A 59 -36.33 69.58 -35.26
CA THR A 59 -37.78 69.61 -35.48
C THR A 59 -38.50 70.52 -34.49
N HIS A 60 -37.82 70.98 -33.44
CA HIS A 60 -38.37 71.75 -32.31
C HIS A 60 -39.55 71.07 -31.60
N GLN A 61 -39.78 69.78 -31.87
CA GLN A 61 -40.81 68.99 -31.20
C GLN A 61 -40.37 68.65 -29.78
N LYS A 62 -41.31 68.70 -28.83
CA LYS A 62 -41.06 68.38 -27.42
C LYS A 62 -40.82 66.87 -27.26
N LEU A 63 -39.74 66.51 -26.58
CA LEU A 63 -39.39 65.12 -26.29
C LEU A 63 -40.21 64.58 -25.12
N GLN A 64 -40.78 63.37 -25.27
CA GLN A 64 -41.58 62.69 -24.26
C GLN A 64 -40.72 62.03 -23.18
N SER A 65 -39.46 61.69 -23.51
CA SER A 65 -38.50 61.06 -22.60
C SER A 65 -37.14 61.79 -22.63
N VAL A 66 -36.52 61.91 -21.46
CA VAL A 66 -35.15 62.44 -21.26
C VAL A 66 -34.10 61.34 -21.44
N LEU A 67 -34.51 60.06 -21.38
CA LEU A 67 -33.65 58.91 -21.65
C LEU A 67 -33.46 58.73 -23.16
N LEU A 68 -32.20 58.74 -23.60
CA LEU A 68 -31.83 58.48 -24.98
C LEU A 68 -32.11 57.02 -25.39
N PRO A 69 -32.68 56.79 -26.59
CA PRO A 69 -32.80 55.46 -27.15
C PRO A 69 -31.47 54.71 -27.33
N LYS A 70 -31.57 53.40 -27.57
CA LYS A 70 -30.42 52.57 -27.97
C LYS A 70 -29.82 53.06 -29.29
N THR A 71 -28.55 52.77 -29.51
CA THR A 71 -27.83 53.12 -30.73
C THR A 71 -28.55 52.57 -31.97
N ASN A 72 -28.63 53.38 -33.03
CA ASN A 72 -29.10 52.97 -34.33
C ASN A 72 -28.01 52.15 -35.04
N TYR A 73 -27.98 50.85 -34.73
CA TYR A 73 -26.98 49.92 -35.28
C TYR A 73 -27.05 49.78 -36.80
N VAL A 74 -28.20 50.04 -37.43
CA VAL A 74 -28.33 50.02 -38.89
C VAL A 74 -27.51 51.16 -39.50
N LEU A 75 -27.67 52.39 -39.01
CA LEU A 75 -26.89 53.53 -39.49
C LEU A 75 -25.40 53.36 -39.17
N LYS A 76 -25.07 52.84 -37.98
CA LYS A 76 -23.67 52.54 -37.58
C LYS A 76 -23.01 51.52 -38.51
N ARG A 77 -23.73 50.47 -38.93
CA ARG A 77 -23.27 49.47 -39.92
C ARG A 77 -23.10 50.07 -41.32
N LEU A 78 -24.03 50.90 -41.77
CA LEU A 78 -23.94 51.58 -43.07
C LEU A 78 -22.73 52.50 -43.16
N ILE A 79 -22.43 53.23 -42.07
CA ILE A 79 -21.25 54.09 -41.97
C ILE A 79 -19.95 53.27 -41.96
N ALA A 80 -19.91 52.15 -41.23
CA ALA A 80 -18.76 51.25 -41.23
C ALA A 80 -18.47 50.69 -42.63
N SER A 81 -19.51 50.21 -43.32
CA SER A 81 -19.39 49.73 -44.71
C SER A 81 -18.96 50.82 -45.68
N TRP A 82 -19.44 52.06 -45.52
CA TRP A 82 -19.00 53.20 -46.33
C TRP A 82 -17.54 53.60 -46.07
N LYS A 83 -17.07 53.53 -44.81
CA LYS A 83 -15.67 53.76 -44.45
C LYS A 83 -14.74 52.72 -45.08
N GLU A 84 -15.16 51.46 -45.15
CA GLU A 84 -14.40 50.38 -45.81
C GLU A 84 -14.34 50.54 -47.35
N LEU A 85 -15.41 51.05 -47.96
CA LEU A 85 -15.48 51.29 -49.41
C LEU A 85 -14.78 52.59 -49.86
N THR A 86 -14.34 53.44 -48.92
CA THR A 86 -13.71 54.74 -49.21
C THR A 86 -12.39 54.89 -48.44
N PRO A 87 -11.31 54.17 -48.83
CA PRO A 87 -10.05 54.25 -48.12
C PRO A 87 -9.30 55.56 -48.45
N GLY A 88 -9.00 56.36 -47.42
CA GLY A 88 -8.19 57.57 -47.52
C GLY A 88 -7.15 57.66 -46.40
N ASN A 89 -5.92 57.24 -46.73
CA ASN A 89 -4.60 57.47 -46.12
C ASN A 89 -4.45 57.65 -44.60
N GLU A 90 -3.79 56.67 -43.95
CA GLU A 90 -2.57 56.95 -43.15
C GLU A 90 -1.52 55.84 -43.38
N PHE A 91 -0.25 56.27 -43.34
CA PHE A 91 0.98 55.64 -43.84
C PHE A 91 1.50 54.46 -42.99
N HIS A 92 2.04 53.40 -43.63
CA HIS A 92 3.48 53.03 -43.60
C HIS A 92 3.76 51.69 -44.35
N SER A 93 5.00 51.56 -44.79
CA SER A 93 5.59 50.77 -45.90
C SER A 93 5.65 49.23 -45.77
N PRO A 94 5.74 48.49 -46.89
CA PRO A 94 6.02 47.04 -46.91
C PRO A 94 7.51 46.72 -47.13
N GLU A 95 8.02 45.70 -46.45
CA GLU A 95 9.23 44.97 -46.85
C GLU A 95 8.85 43.56 -47.37
N ASN A 96 9.26 43.30 -48.61
CA ASN A 96 9.64 42.03 -49.25
C ASN A 96 9.05 40.69 -48.77
N THR A 97 8.43 39.93 -49.69
CA THR A 97 9.10 38.74 -50.28
C THR A 97 8.31 38.08 -51.44
N HIS A 98 9.05 37.87 -52.53
CA HIS A 98 9.01 36.85 -53.59
C HIS A 98 7.71 36.39 -54.30
N VAL A 99 7.73 36.72 -55.61
CA VAL A 99 7.03 36.12 -56.74
C VAL A 99 7.53 34.71 -57.05
N LEU A 100 6.62 33.80 -57.41
CA LEU A 100 6.87 32.73 -58.40
C LEU A 100 5.57 32.39 -59.15
N ASP A 101 5.70 32.39 -60.48
CA ASP A 101 4.66 32.28 -61.50
C ASP A 101 3.92 30.93 -61.56
N HIS A 102 2.63 30.97 -61.93
CA HIS A 102 1.94 29.84 -62.56
C HIS A 102 1.31 30.24 -63.91
N ILE A 103 1.79 29.60 -64.97
CA ILE A 103 1.25 29.59 -66.34
C ILE A 103 -0.02 28.69 -66.38
N PRO A 104 -1.08 29.04 -67.13
CA PRO A 104 -2.32 28.27 -67.16
C PRO A 104 -2.22 27.06 -68.09
N LYS A 105 -2.69 25.89 -67.63
CA LYS A 105 -2.89 24.69 -68.47
C LYS A 105 -4.28 24.71 -69.12
N LEU A 106 -4.27 24.40 -70.41
CA LEU A 106 -5.41 24.17 -71.32
C LEU A 106 -6.41 23.15 -70.74
N VAL A 107 -7.70 23.47 -70.72
CA VAL A 107 -8.76 22.57 -70.21
C VAL A 107 -9.61 22.01 -71.37
N SER A 108 -9.90 20.71 -71.28
CA SER A 108 -10.73 19.90 -72.17
C SER A 108 -12.23 20.29 -72.16
N PRO A 109 -13.00 20.02 -73.24
CA PRO A 109 -14.37 20.53 -73.44
C PRO A 109 -15.43 20.05 -72.44
N ASN A 110 -15.18 18.99 -71.66
CA ASN A 110 -16.12 18.50 -70.64
C ASN A 110 -16.16 19.35 -69.35
N SER A 111 -15.31 20.38 -69.24
CA SER A 111 -15.19 21.25 -68.05
C SER A 111 -16.14 22.45 -68.01
N VAL A 112 -16.79 22.77 -69.13
CA VAL A 112 -17.60 23.99 -69.25
C VAL A 112 -19.02 23.78 -68.71
N ILE A 113 -19.54 22.56 -68.78
CA ILE A 113 -20.89 22.23 -68.28
C ILE A 113 -20.89 22.02 -66.76
N SER A 114 -19.83 21.42 -66.19
CA SER A 114 -19.68 21.30 -64.74
C SER A 114 -19.45 22.65 -64.05
N ARG A 115 -18.71 23.57 -64.69
CA ARG A 115 -18.50 24.94 -64.18
C ARG A 115 -19.76 25.81 -64.17
N ALA A 116 -20.65 25.66 -65.15
CA ALA A 116 -21.90 26.43 -65.19
C ALA A 116 -22.89 26.00 -64.09
N THR A 117 -22.89 24.72 -63.72
CA THR A 117 -23.68 24.19 -62.59
C THR A 117 -23.13 24.62 -61.24
N THR A 118 -21.79 24.68 -61.07
CA THR A 118 -21.15 25.15 -59.83
C THR A 118 -21.31 26.66 -59.61
N ASP A 119 -21.24 27.48 -60.67
CA ASP A 119 -21.47 28.93 -60.59
C ASP A 119 -22.93 29.28 -60.19
N GLY A 120 -23.89 28.46 -60.64
CA GLY A 120 -25.30 28.60 -60.24
C GLY A 120 -25.52 28.33 -58.75
N THR A 121 -24.94 27.25 -58.24
CA THR A 121 -25.03 26.87 -56.81
C THR A 121 -24.31 27.86 -55.89
N VAL A 122 -23.16 28.41 -56.31
CA VAL A 122 -22.43 29.43 -55.52
C VAL A 122 -23.23 30.74 -55.43
N ASN A 123 -23.90 31.14 -56.52
CA ASN A 123 -24.77 32.32 -56.50
C ASN A 123 -26.03 32.11 -55.63
N GLU A 124 -26.62 30.91 -55.66
CA GLU A 124 -27.72 30.55 -54.76
C GLU A 124 -27.27 30.59 -53.29
N LEU A 125 -26.09 30.05 -52.99
CA LEU A 125 -25.50 30.11 -51.65
C LEU A 125 -25.25 31.56 -51.18
N ARG A 126 -24.79 32.47 -52.05
CA ARG A 126 -24.64 33.91 -51.70
C ARG A 126 -25.96 34.54 -51.28
N LEU A 127 -27.05 34.21 -51.95
CA LEU A 127 -28.39 34.70 -51.59
C LEU A 127 -28.82 34.16 -50.22
N VAL A 128 -28.60 32.87 -49.96
CA VAL A 128 -28.90 32.25 -48.67
C VAL A 128 -28.05 32.84 -47.53
N ILE A 129 -26.76 33.10 -47.76
CA ILE A 129 -25.88 33.78 -46.79
C ILE A 129 -26.35 35.21 -46.52
N THR A 130 -26.82 35.91 -47.54
CA THR A 130 -27.37 37.27 -47.38
C THR A 130 -28.61 37.24 -46.49
N ASP A 131 -29.49 36.25 -46.68
CA ASP A 131 -30.66 36.03 -45.82
C ASP A 131 -30.26 35.75 -44.36
N LEU A 132 -29.21 34.96 -44.12
CA LEU A 132 -28.68 34.73 -42.77
C LEU A 132 -28.14 36.02 -42.13
N CYS A 133 -27.39 36.84 -42.86
CA CYS A 133 -26.68 38.00 -42.30
C CYS A 133 -27.52 39.29 -42.17
N THR A 134 -28.66 39.37 -42.86
CA THR A 134 -29.42 40.63 -43.01
C THR A 134 -30.91 40.53 -42.67
N SER A 135 -31.46 39.32 -42.52
CA SER A 135 -32.89 39.14 -42.21
C SER A 135 -33.20 39.53 -40.77
N GLN A 136 -34.23 40.35 -40.57
CA GLN A 136 -34.81 40.63 -39.24
C GLN A 136 -35.83 39.55 -38.81
N ILE A 137 -36.14 38.58 -39.67
CA ILE A 137 -37.09 37.51 -39.39
C ILE A 137 -36.32 36.24 -39.05
N LEU A 138 -36.40 35.80 -37.78
CA LEU A 138 -35.71 34.62 -37.26
C LEU A 138 -35.99 33.37 -38.11
N LYS A 139 -37.26 33.04 -38.39
CA LYS A 139 -37.65 31.90 -39.24
C LYS A 139 -36.98 31.86 -40.62
N LYS A 140 -36.70 33.03 -41.20
CA LYS A 140 -36.05 33.11 -42.52
C LYS A 140 -34.56 32.79 -42.40
N ALA A 141 -33.92 33.26 -41.34
CA ALA A 141 -32.53 32.97 -41.03
C ALA A 141 -32.34 31.49 -40.59
N GLU A 142 -33.27 30.91 -39.82
CA GLU A 142 -33.30 29.47 -39.49
C GLU A 142 -33.36 28.59 -40.75
N LEU A 143 -34.25 28.94 -41.70
CA LEU A 143 -34.34 28.24 -42.98
C LEU A 143 -33.06 28.39 -43.82
N ALA A 144 -32.38 29.54 -43.71
CA ALA A 144 -31.11 29.77 -44.38
C ALA A 144 -30.02 28.81 -43.85
N VAL A 145 -29.94 28.59 -42.54
CA VAL A 145 -29.00 27.62 -41.94
C VAL A 145 -29.20 26.22 -42.50
N LEU A 146 -30.44 25.71 -42.51
CA LEU A 146 -30.75 24.36 -43.02
C LEU A 146 -30.42 24.22 -44.52
N LYS A 147 -30.59 25.29 -45.30
CA LYS A 147 -30.17 25.32 -46.71
C LYS A 147 -28.65 25.30 -46.85
N ILE A 148 -27.93 26.04 -46.02
CA ILE A 148 -26.45 26.05 -46.02
C ILE A 148 -25.92 24.67 -45.64
N GLU A 149 -26.47 24.01 -44.63
CA GLU A 149 -26.12 22.62 -44.26
C GLU A 149 -26.31 21.67 -45.44
N ARG A 150 -27.44 21.78 -46.15
CA ARG A 150 -27.69 20.98 -47.34
C ARG A 150 -26.65 21.23 -48.44
N PHE A 151 -26.30 22.50 -48.70
CA PHE A 151 -25.24 22.84 -49.64
C PHE A 151 -23.88 22.28 -49.20
N TRP A 152 -23.59 22.29 -47.90
CA TRP A 152 -22.35 21.73 -47.35
C TRP A 152 -22.22 20.23 -47.67
N HIS A 153 -23.30 19.46 -47.54
CA HIS A 153 -23.31 18.04 -47.90
C HIS A 153 -23.28 17.77 -49.41
N GLU A 154 -24.00 18.57 -50.20
CA GLU A 154 -24.12 18.37 -51.65
C GLU A 154 -22.85 18.79 -52.42
N ALA A 155 -22.16 19.84 -51.96
CA ALA A 155 -21.06 20.47 -52.70
C ALA A 155 -19.69 19.81 -52.53
N LYS A 156 -19.58 18.66 -51.84
CA LYS A 156 -18.33 17.91 -51.62
C LYS A 156 -17.09 18.79 -51.34
N MET A 157 -17.27 19.81 -50.50
CA MET A 157 -16.15 20.54 -49.87
C MET A 157 -15.31 21.39 -50.84
N GLU A 158 -15.93 22.15 -51.75
CA GLU A 158 -15.21 23.15 -52.56
C GLU A 158 -14.65 24.30 -51.69
N VAL A 159 -13.39 24.68 -51.95
CA VAL A 159 -12.64 25.72 -51.21
C VAL A 159 -13.35 27.09 -51.25
N GLU A 160 -14.07 27.39 -52.34
CA GLU A 160 -14.81 28.65 -52.47
C GLU A 160 -15.98 28.76 -51.49
N ILE A 161 -16.68 27.66 -51.20
CA ILE A 161 -17.78 27.62 -50.22
C ILE A 161 -17.23 27.80 -48.80
N GLN A 162 -16.09 27.18 -48.49
CA GLN A 162 -15.41 27.34 -47.21
C GLN A 162 -15.03 28.81 -46.98
N ASN A 163 -14.37 29.44 -47.94
CA ASN A 163 -13.99 30.86 -47.87
C ASN A 163 -15.20 31.81 -47.74
N MET A 164 -16.36 31.44 -48.29
CA MET A 164 -17.59 32.22 -48.13
C MET A 164 -18.18 32.10 -46.73
N LEU A 165 -18.16 30.90 -46.13
CA LEU A 165 -18.73 30.62 -44.82
C LEU A 165 -17.82 31.06 -43.66
N SER A 166 -16.49 31.08 -43.85
CA SER A 166 -15.54 31.57 -42.84
C SER A 166 -15.57 33.09 -42.60
N LYS A 167 -16.33 33.86 -43.39
CA LYS A 167 -16.36 35.32 -43.25
C LYS A 167 -17.01 35.72 -41.90
N PRO A 168 -16.44 36.68 -41.15
CA PRO A 168 -16.97 37.06 -39.84
C PRO A 168 -18.47 37.40 -39.78
N PRO A 169 -19.07 38.10 -40.78
CA PRO A 169 -20.51 38.35 -40.78
C PRO A 169 -21.38 37.09 -40.80
N VAL A 170 -20.89 36.03 -41.46
CA VAL A 170 -21.61 34.75 -41.58
C VAL A 170 -21.51 33.97 -40.28
N ILE A 171 -20.32 33.93 -39.68
CA ILE A 171 -20.09 33.35 -38.35
C ILE A 171 -20.97 34.02 -37.30
N ASN A 172 -21.04 35.36 -37.29
CA ASN A 172 -21.92 36.10 -36.39
C ASN A 172 -23.41 35.76 -36.62
N GLY A 173 -23.82 35.54 -37.87
CA GLY A 173 -25.17 35.10 -38.20
C GLY A 173 -25.48 33.71 -37.63
N PHE A 174 -24.54 32.76 -37.70
CA PHE A 174 -24.71 31.45 -37.06
C PHE A 174 -24.77 31.55 -35.53
N VAL A 175 -23.91 32.37 -34.93
CA VAL A 175 -23.89 32.61 -33.48
C VAL A 175 -25.22 33.23 -33.01
N GLU A 176 -25.79 34.16 -33.77
CA GLU A 176 -27.11 34.75 -33.48
C GLU A 176 -28.22 33.68 -33.52
N ILE A 177 -28.18 32.74 -34.47
CA ILE A 177 -29.14 31.62 -34.52
C ILE A 177 -28.96 30.68 -33.33
N LEU A 178 -27.72 30.41 -32.91
CA LEU A 178 -27.43 29.52 -31.79
C LEU A 178 -28.08 30.00 -30.48
N PHE A 179 -28.14 31.33 -30.25
CA PHE A 179 -28.72 31.89 -29.02
C PHE A 179 -30.21 32.23 -29.10
N ASN A 180 -30.77 32.40 -30.30
CA ASN A 180 -32.17 32.83 -30.46
C ASN A 180 -33.12 31.72 -30.94
N SER A 181 -32.61 30.65 -31.55
CA SER A 181 -33.44 29.55 -32.05
C SER A 181 -33.83 28.58 -30.94
N VAL A 182 -35.05 28.02 -31.04
CA VAL A 182 -35.55 26.93 -30.19
C VAL A 182 -35.77 25.63 -30.98
N ASP A 183 -35.58 25.62 -32.30
CA ASP A 183 -35.68 24.40 -33.11
C ASP A 183 -34.38 23.60 -33.00
N THR A 184 -34.45 22.44 -32.34
CA THR A 184 -33.31 21.55 -32.12
C THR A 184 -32.60 21.14 -33.42
N ARG A 185 -33.30 21.02 -34.54
CA ARG A 185 -32.69 20.68 -35.84
C ARG A 185 -31.85 21.84 -36.36
N VAL A 186 -32.35 23.07 -36.21
CA VAL A 186 -31.62 24.28 -36.62
C VAL A 186 -30.39 24.47 -35.73
N LEU A 187 -30.54 24.28 -34.42
CA LEU A 187 -29.41 24.35 -33.48
C LEU A 187 -28.34 23.30 -33.81
N LYS A 188 -28.73 22.04 -34.07
CA LYS A 188 -27.81 20.98 -34.51
C LYS A 188 -27.08 21.32 -35.81
N ALA A 189 -27.80 21.79 -36.82
CA ALA A 189 -27.22 22.21 -38.10
C ALA A 189 -26.25 23.40 -37.93
N THR A 190 -26.59 24.35 -37.05
CA THR A 190 -25.76 25.53 -36.75
C THR A 190 -24.45 25.10 -36.08
N VAL A 191 -24.52 24.28 -35.04
CA VAL A 191 -23.34 23.74 -34.35
C VAL A 191 -22.49 22.91 -35.31
N PHE A 192 -23.11 22.04 -36.12
CA PHE A 192 -22.42 21.26 -37.13
C PHE A 192 -21.59 22.14 -38.07
N LEU A 193 -22.22 23.16 -38.68
CA LEU A 193 -21.55 24.08 -39.59
C LEU A 193 -20.44 24.88 -38.90
N LEU A 194 -20.69 25.40 -37.70
CA LEU A 194 -19.67 26.11 -36.93
C LEU A 194 -18.45 25.24 -36.64
N CYS A 195 -18.64 23.98 -36.23
CA CYS A 195 -17.54 23.05 -35.97
C CYS A 195 -16.76 22.70 -37.25
N GLU A 196 -17.46 22.39 -38.35
CA GLU A 196 -16.84 22.02 -39.62
C GLU A 196 -16.02 23.15 -40.23
N VAL A 197 -16.50 24.39 -40.14
CA VAL A 197 -15.77 25.57 -40.64
C VAL A 197 -14.60 25.89 -39.71
N SER A 198 -14.79 25.81 -38.38
CA SER A 198 -13.75 26.10 -37.39
C SER A 198 -12.57 25.13 -37.44
N LEU A 199 -12.81 23.84 -37.72
CA LEU A 199 -11.75 22.84 -37.91
C LEU A 199 -10.88 23.10 -39.15
N ARG A 200 -11.38 23.89 -40.10
CA ARG A 200 -10.71 24.14 -41.40
C ARG A 200 -10.09 25.52 -41.51
N ASP A 201 -10.61 26.49 -40.75
CA ASP A 201 -10.12 27.86 -40.71
C ASP A 201 -9.99 28.36 -39.26
N SER A 202 -8.75 28.48 -38.80
CA SER A 202 -8.44 28.93 -37.44
C SER A 202 -8.86 30.39 -37.17
N ASN A 203 -9.06 31.20 -38.20
CA ASN A 203 -9.58 32.56 -38.04
C ASN A 203 -11.04 32.58 -37.58
N VAL A 204 -11.78 31.49 -37.80
CA VAL A 204 -13.14 31.36 -37.29
C VAL A 204 -13.12 31.15 -35.79
N ILE A 205 -12.16 30.38 -35.26
CA ILE A 205 -11.98 30.23 -33.80
C ILE A 205 -11.67 31.60 -33.17
N SER A 206 -10.75 32.38 -33.74
CA SER A 206 -10.44 33.72 -33.21
C SER A 206 -11.65 34.67 -33.27
N THR A 207 -12.46 34.58 -34.33
CA THR A 207 -13.72 35.33 -34.43
C THR A 207 -14.72 34.90 -33.36
N LEU A 208 -14.90 33.59 -33.15
CA LEU A 208 -15.78 33.04 -32.12
C LEU A 208 -15.32 33.38 -30.69
N THR A 209 -14.01 33.52 -30.45
CA THR A 209 -13.48 33.95 -29.16
C THR A 209 -13.59 35.47 -28.96
N GLN A 210 -13.47 36.28 -30.02
CA GLN A 210 -13.60 37.74 -29.96
C GLN A 210 -15.05 38.21 -29.79
N VAL A 211 -15.98 37.48 -30.40
CA VAL A 211 -17.41 37.61 -30.10
C VAL A 211 -17.59 36.92 -28.73
N TYR A 212 -17.45 37.69 -27.65
CA TYR A 212 -17.63 37.27 -26.25
C TYR A 212 -19.09 36.81 -25.95
N SER A 213 -19.66 35.97 -26.79
CA SER A 213 -20.96 35.38 -26.59
C SER A 213 -20.79 34.06 -25.84
N ASP A 214 -20.75 34.19 -24.52
CA ASP A 214 -21.02 33.19 -23.49
C ASP A 214 -20.75 31.73 -23.89
N VAL A 215 -19.50 31.28 -23.70
CA VAL A 215 -19.17 29.83 -23.63
C VAL A 215 -20.14 29.14 -22.67
N GLU A 216 -20.60 29.83 -21.62
CA GLU A 216 -21.67 29.42 -20.72
C GLU A 216 -22.98 29.06 -21.42
N CYS A 217 -23.41 29.81 -22.43
CA CYS A 217 -24.63 29.51 -23.19
C CYS A 217 -24.45 28.24 -24.04
N ILE A 218 -23.26 28.04 -24.64
CA ILE A 218 -22.96 26.80 -25.38
C ILE A 218 -22.94 25.60 -24.42
N ILE A 219 -22.36 25.78 -23.23
CA ILE A 219 -22.37 24.77 -22.16
C ILE A 219 -23.80 24.50 -21.68
N ALA A 220 -24.65 25.52 -21.56
CA ALA A 220 -26.05 25.35 -21.19
C ALA A 220 -26.81 24.51 -22.23
N LEU A 221 -26.66 24.83 -23.52
CA LEU A 221 -27.22 24.03 -24.61
C LEU A 221 -26.71 22.59 -24.59
N PHE A 222 -25.43 22.38 -24.30
CA PHE A 222 -24.86 21.05 -24.12
C PHE A 222 -25.53 20.28 -22.98
N LYS A 223 -25.74 20.93 -21.82
CA LYS A 223 -26.45 20.34 -20.67
C LYS A 223 -27.93 20.05 -20.95
N GLU A 224 -28.57 20.83 -21.81
CA GLU A 224 -29.95 20.60 -22.25
C GLU A 224 -30.08 19.46 -23.29
N GLY A 225 -28.96 18.86 -23.72
CA GLY A 225 -28.94 17.66 -24.56
C GLY A 225 -28.51 17.90 -26.01
N LEU A 226 -28.02 19.10 -26.37
CA LEU A 226 -27.38 19.37 -27.66
C LEU A 226 -25.93 18.86 -27.63
N PHE A 227 -25.76 17.53 -27.68
CA PHE A 227 -24.45 16.90 -27.47
C PHE A 227 -23.38 17.30 -28.50
N GLU A 228 -23.76 17.65 -29.72
CA GLU A 228 -22.83 18.12 -30.75
C GLU A 228 -22.09 19.41 -30.34
N ALA A 229 -22.65 20.20 -29.42
CA ALA A 229 -22.04 21.42 -28.91
C ALA A 229 -20.70 21.17 -28.19
N VAL A 230 -20.46 19.94 -27.71
CA VAL A 230 -19.19 19.57 -27.07
C VAL A 230 -17.98 19.73 -27.99
N VAL A 231 -18.16 19.52 -29.31
CA VAL A 231 -17.09 19.72 -30.29
C VAL A 231 -16.73 21.20 -30.36
N LEU A 232 -17.71 22.09 -30.32
CA LEU A 232 -17.47 23.53 -30.32
C LEU A 232 -16.79 23.98 -29.02
N ILE A 233 -17.21 23.44 -27.88
CA ILE A 233 -16.58 23.67 -26.57
C ILE A 233 -15.10 23.25 -26.61
N TYR A 234 -14.80 22.08 -27.18
CA TYR A 234 -13.42 21.62 -27.36
C TYR A 234 -12.59 22.58 -28.23
N LEU A 235 -13.13 23.01 -29.37
CA LEU A 235 -12.43 23.91 -30.30
C LEU A 235 -12.15 25.30 -29.71
N LEU A 236 -13.05 25.80 -28.87
CA LEU A 236 -12.90 27.10 -28.19
C LEU A 236 -11.84 27.08 -27.08
N LYS A 237 -11.42 25.88 -26.62
CA LYS A 237 -10.41 25.69 -25.56
C LYS A 237 -10.62 26.62 -24.35
N PRO A 238 -11.80 26.60 -23.70
CA PRO A 238 -12.05 27.45 -22.55
C PRO A 238 -11.16 27.04 -21.36
N SER A 239 -11.00 27.96 -20.41
CA SER A 239 -10.17 27.73 -19.23
C SER A 239 -10.74 26.61 -18.34
N ILE A 240 -9.86 25.86 -17.68
CA ILE A 240 -10.24 24.74 -16.80
C ILE A 240 -11.14 25.20 -15.63
N SER A 241 -10.94 26.43 -15.13
CA SER A 241 -11.82 27.05 -14.12
C SER A 241 -13.28 27.09 -14.57
N THR A 242 -13.53 27.39 -15.85
CA THR A 242 -14.88 27.40 -16.42
C THR A 242 -15.51 26.02 -16.42
N PHE A 243 -14.73 24.95 -16.64
CA PHE A 243 -15.25 23.58 -16.60
C PHE A 243 -15.65 23.12 -15.20
N LEU A 244 -14.89 23.53 -14.18
CA LEU A 244 -15.18 23.20 -12.78
C LEU A 244 -16.39 23.97 -12.25
N GLU A 245 -16.49 25.27 -12.57
CA GLU A 245 -17.64 26.10 -12.17
C GLU A 245 -18.94 25.63 -12.82
N MET A 246 -18.85 25.12 -14.05
CA MET A 246 -20.01 24.74 -14.84
C MET A 246 -20.36 23.25 -14.76
N ASP A 247 -19.82 22.46 -13.84
CA ASP A 247 -20.21 21.06 -13.55
C ASP A 247 -20.65 20.25 -14.80
N MET A 248 -19.71 20.05 -15.73
CA MET A 248 -20.00 19.40 -17.02
C MET A 248 -19.76 17.89 -17.02
N ALA A 249 -19.23 17.34 -15.93
CA ALA A 249 -18.73 15.96 -15.90
C ALA A 249 -19.81 14.93 -16.24
N ASP A 250 -21.01 15.06 -15.65
CA ASP A 250 -22.13 14.14 -15.91
C ASP A 250 -22.63 14.23 -17.36
N SER A 251 -22.67 15.44 -17.94
CA SER A 251 -23.04 15.62 -19.34
C SER A 251 -22.01 15.01 -20.29
N LEU A 252 -20.71 15.21 -20.03
CA LEU A 252 -19.63 14.57 -20.80
C LEU A 252 -19.71 13.04 -20.69
N LEU A 253 -19.95 12.52 -19.49
CA LEU A 253 -20.12 11.08 -19.24
C LEU A 253 -21.31 10.51 -20.02
N SER A 254 -22.40 11.26 -20.12
CA SER A 254 -23.59 10.87 -20.88
C SER A 254 -23.30 10.73 -22.39
N VAL A 255 -22.43 11.60 -22.95
CA VAL A 255 -22.00 11.50 -24.35
C VAL A 255 -21.13 10.27 -24.56
N VAL A 256 -20.18 10.01 -23.65
CA VAL A 256 -19.28 8.85 -23.72
C VAL A 256 -20.04 7.53 -23.67
N GLN A 257 -21.16 7.46 -22.93
CA GLN A 257 -21.98 6.26 -22.79
C GLN A 257 -22.92 5.99 -23.98
N LYS A 258 -23.19 6.98 -24.84
CA LYS A 258 -24.09 6.85 -25.99
C LYS A 258 -23.45 6.08 -27.14
N ARG A 259 -24.29 5.47 -27.99
CA ARG A 259 -23.83 4.79 -29.21
C ARG A 259 -23.42 5.81 -30.27
N GLU A 260 -22.39 5.47 -31.05
CA GLU A 260 -21.88 6.38 -32.09
C GLU A 260 -22.94 6.73 -33.14
N ASP A 261 -23.85 5.81 -33.44
CA ASP A 261 -24.95 5.99 -34.41
C ASP A 261 -25.97 7.06 -33.99
N GLU A 262 -25.93 7.53 -32.74
CA GLU A 262 -26.84 8.56 -32.22
C GLU A 262 -26.38 10.00 -32.55
N PHE A 263 -25.16 10.17 -33.06
CA PHE A 263 -24.58 11.48 -33.35
C PHE A 263 -24.57 11.82 -34.84
N LEU A 264 -24.56 13.13 -35.14
CA LEU A 264 -24.27 13.62 -36.48
C LEU A 264 -22.87 13.19 -36.93
N LYS A 265 -22.73 12.86 -38.22
CA LYS A 265 -21.43 12.54 -38.81
C LYS A 265 -20.65 13.83 -39.03
N MET A 266 -19.72 14.09 -38.13
CA MET A 266 -18.86 15.27 -38.10
C MET A 266 -17.39 14.88 -38.31
N CYS A 267 -16.54 15.85 -38.70
CA CYS A 267 -15.10 15.65 -38.88
C CYS A 267 -14.41 15.27 -37.56
N MET A 268 -14.81 15.90 -36.45
CA MET A 268 -14.47 15.47 -35.09
C MET A 268 -15.72 14.92 -34.42
N ARG A 269 -15.62 13.76 -33.78
CA ARG A 269 -16.79 13.12 -33.16
C ARG A 269 -17.10 13.78 -31.80
N PRO A 270 -18.39 13.96 -31.43
CA PRO A 270 -18.74 14.44 -30.08
C PRO A 270 -18.17 13.57 -28.96
N LYS A 271 -18.10 12.25 -29.18
CA LYS A 271 -17.48 11.30 -28.24
C LYS A 271 -15.99 11.57 -28.04
N GLU A 272 -15.24 11.77 -29.12
CA GLU A 272 -13.81 12.10 -29.10
C GLU A 272 -13.55 13.38 -28.30
N ALA A 273 -14.26 14.46 -28.64
CA ALA A 273 -14.17 15.72 -27.91
C ALA A 273 -14.51 15.56 -26.42
N SER A 274 -15.51 14.74 -26.09
CA SER A 274 -15.91 14.49 -24.70
C SER A 274 -14.82 13.75 -23.91
N VAL A 275 -14.17 12.75 -24.50
CA VAL A 275 -13.08 11.99 -23.87
C VAL A 275 -11.87 12.90 -23.63
N VAL A 276 -11.49 13.72 -24.61
CA VAL A 276 -10.35 14.63 -24.47
C VAL A 276 -10.61 15.71 -23.40
N LEU A 277 -11.80 16.32 -23.39
CA LEU A 277 -12.18 17.29 -22.36
C LEU A 277 -12.24 16.65 -20.97
N LEU A 278 -12.76 15.43 -20.87
CA LEU A 278 -12.80 14.71 -19.59
C LEU A 278 -11.40 14.39 -19.07
N ALA A 279 -10.46 14.04 -19.94
CA ALA A 279 -9.06 13.84 -19.57
C ALA A 279 -8.43 15.13 -19.03
N GLN A 280 -8.68 16.28 -19.68
CA GLN A 280 -8.19 17.59 -19.23
C GLN A 280 -8.74 17.98 -17.85
N ILE A 281 -10.00 17.65 -17.56
CA ILE A 281 -10.58 17.89 -16.23
C ILE A 281 -9.89 17.01 -15.18
N ILE A 282 -9.54 15.77 -15.53
CA ILE A 282 -8.94 14.79 -14.61
C ILE A 282 -7.44 15.06 -14.36
N GLU A 283 -6.70 15.58 -15.33
CA GLU A 283 -5.27 15.90 -15.20
C GLU A 283 -5.00 17.05 -14.22
N ASN A 284 -5.94 17.99 -14.07
CA ASN A 284 -5.76 19.18 -13.22
C ASN A 284 -6.35 18.94 -11.82
N ASP A 285 -5.59 18.23 -10.98
CA ASP A 285 -5.97 17.83 -9.63
C ASP A 285 -5.76 18.97 -8.60
N ASP A 286 -6.71 19.91 -8.53
CA ASP A 286 -6.73 21.00 -7.54
C ASP A 286 -7.82 20.84 -6.45
N GLY A 287 -8.53 19.70 -6.38
CA GLY A 287 -9.54 19.48 -5.34
C GLY A 287 -10.40 18.22 -5.45
N GLY A 288 -11.15 17.91 -4.38
CA GLY A 288 -11.93 16.68 -4.22
C GLY A 288 -13.03 16.40 -5.27
N VAL A 289 -13.32 17.35 -6.17
CA VAL A 289 -14.30 17.21 -7.27
C VAL A 289 -13.88 16.13 -8.26
N VAL A 290 -12.58 16.04 -8.62
CA VAL A 290 -12.05 15.02 -9.53
C VAL A 290 -12.28 13.60 -9.00
N LEU A 291 -12.20 13.43 -7.68
CA LEU A 291 -12.43 12.17 -6.97
C LEU A 291 -13.90 11.70 -7.07
N GLU A 292 -14.86 12.61 -7.10
CA GLU A 292 -16.28 12.27 -7.31
C GLU A 292 -16.55 11.84 -8.76
N ILE A 293 -15.94 12.53 -9.73
CA ILE A 293 -16.01 12.18 -11.15
C ILE A 293 -15.44 10.77 -11.39
N ILE A 294 -14.27 10.46 -10.82
CA ILE A 294 -13.65 9.13 -10.94
C ILE A 294 -14.52 8.05 -10.29
N LYS A 295 -15.14 8.31 -9.14
CA LYS A 295 -16.08 7.36 -8.52
C LYS A 295 -17.33 7.14 -9.39
N SER A 296 -17.84 8.19 -10.05
CA SER A 296 -18.93 8.08 -11.02
C SER A 296 -18.53 7.24 -12.23
N LEU A 297 -17.32 7.44 -12.76
CA LEU A 297 -16.74 6.65 -13.85
C LEU A 297 -16.64 5.16 -13.50
N VAL A 298 -16.12 4.83 -12.29
CA VAL A 298 -15.94 3.44 -11.85
C VAL A 298 -17.25 2.75 -11.53
N SER A 299 -18.24 3.48 -11.00
CA SER A 299 -19.55 2.92 -10.65
C SER A 299 -20.50 2.77 -11.86
N SER A 300 -20.21 3.43 -12.97
CA SER A 300 -21.03 3.41 -14.17
C SER A 300 -20.50 2.44 -15.24
N LYS A 301 -21.31 2.16 -16.27
CA LYS A 301 -20.85 1.41 -17.47
C LYS A 301 -19.84 2.19 -18.33
N ALA A 302 -19.42 3.39 -17.90
CA ALA A 302 -18.57 4.27 -18.69
C ALA A 302 -17.18 3.70 -18.94
N ILE A 303 -16.60 2.92 -18.01
CA ILE A 303 -15.28 2.30 -18.21
C ILE A 303 -15.24 1.52 -19.53
N GLU A 304 -16.28 0.72 -19.84
CA GLU A 304 -16.32 -0.05 -21.08
C GLU A 304 -16.39 0.84 -22.33
N SER A 305 -17.08 1.97 -22.24
CA SER A 305 -17.15 2.93 -23.35
C SER A 305 -15.82 3.66 -23.57
N ILE A 306 -15.08 3.96 -22.50
CA ILE A 306 -13.75 4.59 -22.57
C ILE A 306 -12.71 3.58 -23.07
N ILE A 307 -12.81 2.31 -22.69
CA ILE A 307 -11.95 1.24 -23.23
C ILE A 307 -12.07 1.18 -24.75
N LYS A 308 -13.29 1.26 -25.31
CA LYS A 308 -13.49 1.31 -26.76
C LYS A 308 -12.86 2.54 -27.43
N SER A 309 -12.64 3.63 -26.70
CA SER A 309 -11.95 4.80 -27.24
C SER A 309 -10.43 4.59 -27.39
N LEU A 310 -9.86 3.52 -26.81
CA LEU A 310 -8.48 3.10 -27.10
C LEU A 310 -8.31 2.55 -28.53
N GLU A 311 -9.40 2.08 -29.15
CA GLU A 311 -9.43 1.58 -30.53
C GLU A 311 -9.72 2.69 -31.54
N SER A 312 -9.74 3.96 -31.10
CA SER A 312 -10.00 5.10 -31.99
C SER A 312 -8.87 5.34 -32.99
N ASP A 313 -9.24 5.77 -34.20
CA ASP A 313 -8.30 6.27 -35.21
C ASP A 313 -7.54 7.53 -34.73
N SER A 314 -8.12 8.30 -33.80
CA SER A 314 -7.54 9.52 -33.26
C SER A 314 -6.53 9.22 -32.15
N LYS A 315 -5.25 9.57 -32.36
CA LYS A 315 -4.20 9.45 -31.35
C LYS A 315 -4.51 10.26 -30.09
N GLU A 316 -5.10 11.45 -30.24
CA GLU A 316 -5.50 12.31 -29.12
C GLU A 316 -6.56 11.63 -28.26
N GLU A 317 -7.56 10.99 -28.88
CA GLU A 317 -8.58 10.22 -28.16
C GLU A 317 -7.99 9.01 -27.42
N ARG A 318 -7.08 8.27 -28.07
CA ARG A 318 -6.41 7.10 -27.47
C ARG A 318 -5.63 7.47 -26.21
N ILE A 319 -4.81 8.53 -26.27
CA ILE A 319 -4.01 9.00 -25.13
C ILE A 319 -4.93 9.53 -24.02
N ALA A 320 -5.94 10.33 -24.35
CA ALA A 320 -6.89 10.85 -23.37
C ALA A 320 -7.65 9.72 -22.66
N ALA A 321 -8.16 8.73 -23.40
CA ALA A 321 -8.83 7.56 -22.84
C ALA A 321 -7.90 6.77 -21.90
N MET A 322 -6.65 6.54 -22.31
CA MET A 322 -5.64 5.86 -21.50
C MET A 322 -5.40 6.59 -20.18
N LYS A 323 -5.26 7.93 -20.20
CA LYS A 323 -5.02 8.74 -18.99
C LYS A 323 -6.19 8.67 -18.00
N ILE A 324 -7.42 8.73 -18.51
CA ILE A 324 -8.62 8.55 -17.68
C ILE A 324 -8.61 7.17 -17.02
N LEU A 325 -8.34 6.11 -17.78
CA LEU A 325 -8.30 4.74 -17.28
C LEU A 325 -7.17 4.54 -16.25
N LEU A 326 -5.99 5.09 -16.49
CA LEU A 326 -4.87 5.08 -15.54
C LEU A 326 -5.28 5.71 -14.21
N ARG A 327 -5.90 6.90 -14.23
CA ARG A 327 -6.38 7.55 -13.01
C ARG A 327 -7.47 6.74 -12.31
N CYS A 328 -8.38 6.12 -13.06
CA CYS A 328 -9.39 5.22 -12.50
C CYS A 328 -8.76 4.00 -11.78
N ILE A 329 -7.70 3.42 -12.33
CA ILE A 329 -6.99 2.28 -11.73
C ILE A 329 -6.25 2.69 -10.45
N GLN A 330 -5.65 3.88 -10.44
CA GLN A 330 -4.94 4.40 -9.26
C GLN A 330 -5.90 4.65 -8.09
N GLU A 331 -7.11 5.15 -8.34
CA GLU A 331 -8.11 5.43 -7.31
C GLU A 331 -8.90 4.18 -6.88
N ASP A 332 -9.38 3.36 -7.82
CA ASP A 332 -10.02 2.07 -7.53
C ASP A 332 -9.42 0.95 -8.38
N GLY A 333 -8.36 0.32 -7.84
CA GLY A 333 -7.65 -0.77 -8.50
C GLY A 333 -8.49 -2.01 -8.81
N LYS A 334 -9.76 -2.10 -8.38
CA LYS A 334 -10.68 -3.17 -8.80
C LYS A 334 -11.01 -3.11 -10.29
N CYS A 335 -11.05 -1.89 -10.87
CA CYS A 335 -11.38 -1.71 -12.28
C CYS A 335 -10.29 -2.25 -13.23
N ARG A 336 -9.04 -2.38 -12.75
CA ARG A 336 -7.90 -2.91 -13.51
C ARG A 336 -8.19 -4.22 -14.23
N ASN A 337 -8.87 -5.16 -13.58
CA ASN A 337 -9.17 -6.45 -14.20
C ASN A 337 -10.14 -6.31 -15.38
N ILE A 338 -11.09 -5.37 -15.31
CA ILE A 338 -12.03 -5.08 -16.41
C ILE A 338 -11.28 -4.42 -17.57
N VAL A 339 -10.38 -3.49 -17.25
CA VAL A 339 -9.56 -2.81 -18.27
C VAL A 339 -8.65 -3.81 -18.99
N ALA A 340 -7.93 -4.65 -18.24
CA ALA A 340 -7.05 -5.67 -18.82
C ALA A 340 -7.81 -6.72 -19.66
N ASP A 341 -9.04 -7.07 -19.28
CA ASP A 341 -9.86 -8.08 -19.98
C ASP A 341 -10.43 -7.59 -21.32
N LYS A 342 -10.67 -6.29 -21.44
CA LYS A 342 -11.40 -5.70 -22.58
C LYS A 342 -10.57 -4.77 -23.47
N ALA A 343 -9.43 -4.27 -23.00
CA ALA A 343 -8.65 -3.30 -23.76
C ALA A 343 -7.76 -3.97 -24.82
N GLU A 344 -7.86 -3.50 -26.06
CA GLU A 344 -6.87 -3.81 -27.09
C GLU A 344 -5.63 -2.94 -26.89
N LEU A 345 -4.48 -3.56 -26.63
CA LEU A 345 -3.26 -2.84 -26.26
C LEU A 345 -2.41 -2.44 -27.46
N ALA A 346 -2.54 -3.10 -28.61
CA ALA A 346 -1.76 -2.77 -29.82
C ALA A 346 -1.88 -1.29 -30.23
N PRO A 347 -3.08 -0.67 -30.28
CA PRO A 347 -3.23 0.76 -30.57
C PRO A 347 -2.52 1.68 -29.55
N VAL A 348 -2.46 1.26 -28.28
CA VAL A 348 -1.79 2.02 -27.21
C VAL A 348 -0.27 1.95 -27.38
N LEU A 349 0.27 0.80 -27.76
CA LEU A 349 1.69 0.61 -28.03
C LEU A 349 2.16 1.44 -29.23
N GLU A 350 1.34 1.59 -30.26
CA GLU A 350 1.64 2.46 -31.41
C GLU A 350 1.79 3.93 -30.99
N CYS A 351 0.98 4.40 -30.03
CA CYS A 351 1.04 5.77 -29.54
C CYS A 351 2.40 6.12 -28.90
N PHE A 352 3.12 5.13 -28.38
CA PHE A 352 4.38 5.30 -27.66
C PHE A 352 5.52 5.87 -28.54
N LEU A 353 5.55 5.51 -29.83
CA LEU A 353 6.65 5.88 -30.74
C LEU A 353 6.70 7.39 -30.97
N ASP A 354 5.54 7.97 -31.26
CA ASP A 354 5.39 9.38 -31.63
C ASP A 354 4.98 10.27 -30.44
N ALA A 355 4.92 9.72 -29.22
CA ALA A 355 4.55 10.46 -28.02
C ALA A 355 5.68 11.38 -27.55
N ASN A 356 5.32 12.48 -26.88
CA ASN A 356 6.27 13.31 -26.12
C ASN A 356 6.71 12.54 -24.84
N ASP A 357 7.74 13.04 -24.15
CA ASP A 357 8.31 12.31 -23.00
C ASP A 357 7.32 12.13 -21.84
N GLN A 358 6.37 13.05 -21.65
CA GLN A 358 5.35 12.93 -20.60
C GLN A 358 4.35 11.82 -20.94
N ASP A 359 3.78 11.86 -22.14
CA ASP A 359 2.83 10.85 -22.62
C ASP A 359 3.49 9.47 -22.70
N ARG A 360 4.80 9.39 -23.04
CA ARG A 360 5.57 8.14 -23.01
C ARG A 360 5.60 7.52 -21.61
N PHE A 361 5.87 8.32 -20.59
CA PHE A 361 5.87 7.82 -19.23
C PHE A 361 4.48 7.37 -18.79
N ASP A 362 3.44 8.15 -19.11
CA ASP A 362 2.05 7.82 -18.77
C ASP A 362 1.62 6.48 -19.42
N ILE A 363 2.04 6.22 -20.67
CA ILE A 363 1.83 4.92 -21.35
C ILE A 363 2.54 3.80 -20.60
N VAL A 364 3.82 3.96 -20.24
CA VAL A 364 4.56 2.92 -19.51
C VAL A 364 3.93 2.67 -18.13
N GLN A 365 3.48 3.72 -17.45
CA GLN A 365 2.81 3.61 -16.17
C GLN A 365 1.48 2.86 -16.30
N PHE A 366 0.69 3.15 -17.33
CA PHE A 366 -0.53 2.41 -17.65
C PHE A 366 -0.26 0.92 -17.89
N LEU A 367 0.73 0.58 -18.72
CA LEU A 367 1.11 -0.81 -18.97
C LEU A 367 1.62 -1.51 -17.70
N SER A 368 2.42 -0.82 -16.89
CA SER A 368 2.92 -1.31 -15.59
C SER A 368 1.78 -1.55 -14.59
N GLU A 369 0.73 -0.73 -14.61
CA GLU A 369 -0.47 -0.97 -13.81
C GLU A 369 -1.29 -2.17 -14.30
N LEU A 370 -1.42 -2.38 -15.61
CA LEU A 370 -2.17 -3.50 -16.18
C LEU A 370 -1.55 -4.86 -15.88
N VAL A 371 -0.25 -4.92 -15.56
CA VAL A 371 0.43 -6.15 -15.13
C VAL A 371 0.41 -6.35 -13.61
N LYS A 372 -0.48 -5.68 -12.86
CA LYS A 372 -0.69 -5.88 -11.41
C LYS A 372 -2.00 -6.64 -11.12
N LEU A 373 -2.21 -7.75 -11.84
CA LEU A 373 -3.45 -8.56 -11.78
C LEU A 373 -3.38 -9.66 -10.71
N ASN A 374 -4.53 -10.00 -10.12
CA ASN A 374 -4.60 -11.02 -9.06
C ASN A 374 -4.40 -12.46 -9.55
N ARG A 375 -4.60 -12.70 -10.86
CA ARG A 375 -4.35 -13.99 -11.50
C ARG A 375 -3.02 -13.93 -12.24
N ARG A 376 -2.09 -14.81 -11.90
CA ARG A 376 -0.75 -14.81 -12.50
C ARG A 376 -0.79 -15.30 -13.94
N THR A 377 -1.67 -16.25 -14.26
CA THR A 377 -1.84 -16.72 -15.64
C THR A 377 -2.34 -15.62 -16.57
N PHE A 378 -3.25 -14.78 -16.10
CA PHE A 378 -3.77 -13.65 -16.87
C PHE A 378 -2.73 -12.52 -17.02
N ASN A 379 -1.96 -12.27 -15.97
CA ASN A 379 -0.81 -11.36 -16.02
C ASN A 379 0.19 -11.76 -17.12
N ASP A 380 0.50 -13.05 -17.21
CA ASP A 380 1.39 -13.60 -18.22
C ASP A 380 0.85 -13.39 -19.66
N GLN A 381 -0.46 -13.53 -19.85
CA GLN A 381 -1.11 -13.23 -21.14
C GLN A 381 -0.97 -11.75 -21.53
N ILE A 382 -1.19 -10.82 -20.59
CA ILE A 382 -1.01 -9.38 -20.83
C ILE A 382 0.46 -9.06 -21.15
N LEU A 383 1.41 -9.67 -20.45
CA LEU A 383 2.83 -9.48 -20.75
C LEU A 383 3.19 -9.98 -22.16
N HIS A 384 2.61 -11.10 -22.61
CA HIS A 384 2.74 -11.57 -23.99
C HIS A 384 2.16 -10.59 -25.00
N ILE A 385 0.96 -10.06 -24.75
CA ILE A 385 0.32 -9.04 -25.61
C ILE A 385 1.23 -7.81 -25.75
N ILE A 386 1.73 -7.27 -24.63
CA ILE A 386 2.62 -6.09 -24.64
C ILE A 386 3.92 -6.36 -25.41
N LYS A 387 4.43 -7.59 -25.31
CA LYS A 387 5.68 -8.01 -25.96
C LYS A 387 5.53 -8.22 -27.47
N ASP A 388 4.43 -8.84 -27.89
CA ASP A 388 4.30 -9.46 -29.21
C ASP A 388 3.37 -8.69 -30.18
N GLU A 389 2.40 -7.90 -29.70
CA GLU A 389 1.41 -7.21 -30.56
C GLU A 389 1.83 -5.83 -31.06
N GLY A 390 2.94 -5.28 -30.57
CA GLY A 390 3.46 -3.99 -31.03
C GLY A 390 3.93 -4.04 -32.49
N THR A 391 3.78 -2.93 -33.22
CA THR A 391 4.31 -2.78 -34.60
C THR A 391 5.83 -2.89 -34.66
N PHE A 392 6.51 -2.56 -33.57
CA PHE A 392 7.95 -2.71 -33.37
C PHE A 392 8.23 -3.45 -32.06
N SER A 393 9.49 -3.85 -31.86
CA SER A 393 9.92 -4.51 -30.62
C SER A 393 9.74 -3.59 -29.40
N THR A 394 8.66 -3.80 -28.64
CA THR A 394 8.34 -3.03 -27.43
C THR A 394 9.53 -3.02 -26.45
N MET A 395 10.19 -4.16 -26.26
CA MET A 395 11.36 -4.27 -25.36
C MET A 395 12.51 -3.37 -25.78
N HIS A 396 12.80 -3.26 -27.09
CA HIS A 396 13.88 -2.42 -27.58
C HIS A 396 13.55 -0.93 -27.45
N THR A 397 12.30 -0.55 -27.74
CA THR A 397 11.85 0.84 -27.56
C THR A 397 11.88 1.25 -26.08
N LEU A 398 11.47 0.37 -25.17
CA LEU A 398 11.57 0.59 -23.73
C LEU A 398 13.02 0.73 -23.26
N LEU A 399 13.95 -0.06 -23.81
CA LEU A 399 15.38 0.07 -23.48
C LEU A 399 15.94 1.45 -23.89
N ILE A 400 15.64 1.91 -25.10
CA ILE A 400 16.06 3.23 -25.58
C ILE A 400 15.47 4.33 -24.69
N TYR A 401 14.20 4.19 -24.31
CA TYR A 401 13.56 5.15 -23.41
C TYR A 401 14.18 5.11 -22.01
N LEU A 402 14.46 3.93 -21.46
CA LEU A 402 15.11 3.78 -20.16
C LEU A 402 16.44 4.54 -20.08
N GLN A 403 17.23 4.52 -21.15
CA GLN A 403 18.54 5.21 -21.23
C GLN A 403 18.43 6.75 -21.25
N THR A 404 17.25 7.29 -21.54
CA THR A 404 17.01 8.75 -21.66
C THR A 404 16.01 9.28 -20.63
N ALA A 405 15.32 8.40 -19.91
CA ALA A 405 14.30 8.75 -18.94
C ALA A 405 14.86 9.45 -17.69
N LEU A 406 13.99 10.19 -17.01
CA LEU A 406 14.31 10.81 -15.73
C LEU A 406 14.56 9.74 -14.65
N THR A 407 15.38 10.08 -13.66
CA THR A 407 15.81 9.14 -12.61
C THR A 407 14.66 8.57 -11.77
N ASP A 408 13.57 9.31 -11.60
CA ASP A 408 12.36 8.90 -10.89
C ASP A 408 11.41 8.05 -11.74
N GLN A 409 11.47 8.19 -13.06
CA GLN A 409 10.71 7.39 -14.03
C GLN A 409 11.38 6.05 -14.35
N SER A 410 12.71 6.03 -14.35
CA SER A 410 13.55 4.89 -14.71
C SER A 410 13.16 3.57 -14.02
N PRO A 411 12.86 3.53 -12.71
CA PRO A 411 12.50 2.27 -12.05
C PRO A 411 11.23 1.60 -12.57
N VAL A 412 10.22 2.37 -12.98
CA VAL A 412 8.97 1.81 -13.50
C VAL A 412 9.20 1.20 -14.89
N ILE A 413 9.98 1.89 -15.73
CA ILE A 413 10.37 1.45 -17.08
C ILE A 413 11.23 0.19 -16.98
N ALA A 414 12.25 0.20 -16.13
CA ALA A 414 13.12 -0.95 -15.87
C ALA A 414 12.32 -2.17 -15.36
N GLY A 415 11.38 -1.93 -14.43
CA GLY A 415 10.50 -2.97 -13.91
C GLY A 415 9.66 -3.64 -14.99
N LEU A 416 9.05 -2.87 -15.90
CA LEU A 416 8.27 -3.43 -17.00
C LEU A 416 9.17 -4.18 -18.01
N LEU A 417 10.31 -3.58 -18.38
CA LEU A 417 11.26 -4.20 -19.32
C LEU A 417 11.77 -5.55 -18.80
N LEU A 418 12.09 -5.63 -17.51
CA LEU A 418 12.53 -6.86 -16.86
C LEU A 418 11.43 -7.94 -16.87
N GLN A 419 10.17 -7.56 -16.61
CA GLN A 419 9.06 -8.50 -16.69
C GLN A 419 8.88 -9.06 -18.11
N LEU A 420 8.98 -8.22 -19.15
CA LEU A 420 8.85 -8.63 -20.55
C LEU A 420 9.98 -9.56 -21.02
N ASP A 421 11.21 -9.33 -20.56
CA ASP A 421 12.35 -10.22 -20.83
C ASP A 421 12.10 -11.63 -20.26
N LEU A 422 11.50 -11.71 -19.07
CA LEU A 422 11.29 -12.94 -18.30
C LEU A 422 10.04 -13.75 -18.65
N VAL A 423 9.20 -13.25 -19.56
CA VAL A 423 8.07 -14.00 -20.13
C VAL A 423 8.56 -15.28 -20.82
N VAL A 424 9.73 -15.22 -21.48
CA VAL A 424 10.35 -16.37 -22.14
C VAL A 424 11.47 -16.91 -21.25
N GLU A 425 11.80 -18.20 -21.38
CA GLU A 425 12.91 -18.79 -20.62
C GLU A 425 14.18 -17.92 -20.71
N PRO A 426 14.79 -17.59 -19.56
CA PRO A 426 15.89 -16.66 -19.53
C PRO A 426 17.09 -17.25 -20.30
N ARG A 427 17.48 -16.59 -21.40
CA ARG A 427 18.76 -16.85 -22.06
C ARG A 427 19.92 -16.54 -21.10
N LYS A 428 21.09 -17.14 -21.36
CA LYS A 428 22.30 -16.96 -20.52
C LYS A 428 22.73 -15.50 -20.34
N MET A 429 22.43 -14.60 -21.28
CA MET A 429 22.74 -13.18 -21.18
C MET A 429 21.70 -12.36 -21.96
N SER A 430 21.13 -11.33 -21.35
CA SER A 430 20.15 -10.42 -21.97
C SER A 430 20.48 -8.98 -21.62
N ILE A 431 20.77 -8.15 -22.62
CA ILE A 431 21.10 -6.73 -22.42
C ILE A 431 19.94 -6.00 -21.73
N TYR A 432 18.69 -6.36 -22.05
CA TYR A 432 17.50 -5.77 -21.43
C TYR A 432 17.46 -5.98 -19.92
N ARG A 433 17.85 -7.18 -19.48
CA ARG A 433 17.86 -7.57 -18.07
C ARG A 433 18.96 -6.87 -17.30
N GLU A 434 20.19 -6.91 -17.82
CA GLU A 434 21.34 -6.28 -17.16
C GLU A 434 21.07 -4.79 -16.95
N GLU A 435 20.71 -4.08 -18.03
CA GLU A 435 20.43 -2.63 -17.96
C GLU A 435 19.25 -2.31 -17.03
N ALA A 436 18.17 -3.10 -17.05
CA ALA A 436 17.04 -2.88 -16.16
C ALA A 436 17.42 -3.05 -14.68
N ILE A 437 18.18 -4.09 -14.33
CA ILE A 437 18.58 -4.34 -12.94
C ILE A 437 19.61 -3.30 -12.48
N ASP A 438 20.56 -2.91 -13.34
CA ASP A 438 21.53 -1.85 -13.06
C ASP A 438 20.84 -0.53 -12.71
N HIS A 439 19.82 -0.13 -13.48
CA HIS A 439 19.06 1.08 -13.19
C HIS A 439 18.28 0.98 -11.88
N LEU A 440 17.68 -0.17 -11.57
CA LEU A 440 17.00 -0.39 -10.29
C LEU A 440 17.96 -0.30 -9.09
N ILE A 441 19.13 -0.93 -9.20
CA ILE A 441 20.19 -0.91 -8.17
C ILE A 441 20.72 0.51 -7.98
N SER A 442 21.01 1.21 -9.08
CA SER A 442 21.51 2.58 -9.08
C SER A 442 20.51 3.54 -8.43
N CYS A 443 19.23 3.47 -8.81
CA CYS A 443 18.17 4.29 -8.23
C CYS A 443 18.00 4.00 -6.73
N LEU A 444 18.06 2.73 -6.31
CA LEU A 444 17.93 2.37 -4.90
C LEU A 444 19.12 2.89 -4.06
N LYS A 445 20.34 2.87 -4.61
CA LYS A 445 21.54 3.41 -3.98
C LYS A 445 21.60 4.95 -3.98
N SER A 446 20.81 5.63 -4.80
CA SER A 446 20.84 7.08 -4.96
C SER A 446 20.26 7.83 -3.74
N SER A 447 21.09 8.23 -2.79
CA SER A 447 20.66 9.00 -1.62
C SER A 447 20.08 10.38 -1.94
N ASP A 448 20.36 10.88 -3.15
CA ASP A 448 20.08 12.25 -3.55
C ASP A 448 18.65 12.44 -4.09
N SER A 449 17.97 11.35 -4.46
CA SER A 449 16.60 11.36 -4.99
C SER A 449 15.69 10.37 -4.25
N PRO A 450 14.98 10.81 -3.19
CA PRO A 450 14.03 9.95 -2.47
C PRO A 450 12.92 9.39 -3.37
N ALA A 451 12.46 10.17 -4.36
CA ALA A 451 11.43 9.72 -5.30
C ALA A 451 11.89 8.53 -6.14
N ALA A 452 13.13 8.58 -6.65
CA ALA A 452 13.73 7.46 -7.39
C ALA A 452 13.94 6.22 -6.50
N GLN A 453 14.37 6.41 -5.25
CA GLN A 453 14.51 5.30 -4.29
C GLN A 453 13.17 4.64 -3.96
N ILE A 454 12.11 5.43 -3.75
CA ILE A 454 10.76 4.91 -3.50
C ILE A 454 10.28 4.13 -4.71
N ALA A 455 10.38 4.71 -5.92
CA ALA A 455 9.99 4.03 -7.15
C ALA A 455 10.76 2.72 -7.37
N ALA A 456 12.07 2.69 -7.09
CA ALA A 456 12.87 1.46 -7.17
C ALA A 456 12.45 0.41 -6.13
N ALA A 457 12.24 0.81 -4.88
CA ALA A 457 11.84 -0.11 -3.82
C ALA A 457 10.43 -0.69 -4.06
N ASP A 458 9.49 0.13 -4.55
CA ASP A 458 8.15 -0.30 -4.91
C ASP A 458 8.14 -1.21 -6.15
N THR A 459 8.95 -0.91 -7.17
CA THR A 459 9.12 -1.80 -8.32
C THR A 459 9.62 -3.17 -7.88
N LEU A 460 10.61 -3.25 -6.97
CA LEU A 460 11.11 -4.54 -6.47
C LEU A 460 10.03 -5.36 -5.76
N LEU A 461 9.10 -4.73 -5.04
CA LEU A 461 7.95 -5.42 -4.46
C LEU A 461 6.98 -5.95 -5.52
N VAL A 462 6.75 -5.16 -6.58
CA VAL A 462 5.87 -5.53 -7.70
C VAL A 462 6.43 -6.73 -8.46
N LEU A 463 7.75 -6.83 -8.62
CA LEU A 463 8.40 -7.92 -9.38
C LEU A 463 8.16 -9.32 -8.79
N GLN A 464 7.84 -9.44 -7.50
CA GLN A 464 7.40 -10.70 -6.89
C GLN A 464 6.16 -11.30 -7.59
N GLY A 465 5.30 -10.45 -8.15
CA GLY A 465 4.22 -10.87 -9.06
C GLY A 465 2.94 -11.37 -8.40
N ARG A 466 2.79 -11.25 -7.06
CA ARG A 466 1.54 -11.59 -6.36
C ARG A 466 0.77 -10.34 -5.95
N PHE A 467 -0.48 -10.24 -6.42
CA PHE A 467 -1.31 -9.08 -6.17
C PHE A 467 -2.67 -9.44 -5.59
N SER A 468 -3.20 -8.52 -4.78
CA SER A 468 -4.61 -8.53 -4.38
C SER A 468 -5.51 -8.15 -5.57
N TYR A 469 -6.84 -8.30 -5.40
CA TYR A 469 -7.80 -7.88 -6.42
C TYR A 469 -7.74 -6.38 -6.75
N SER A 470 -7.22 -5.55 -5.83
CA SER A 470 -6.98 -4.12 -6.06
C SER A 470 -5.57 -3.81 -6.60
N GLY A 471 -4.73 -4.82 -6.87
CA GLY A 471 -3.35 -4.66 -7.37
C GLY A 471 -2.30 -4.33 -6.33
N LYS A 472 -2.63 -4.37 -5.03
CA LYS A 472 -1.62 -4.21 -3.97
C LYS A 472 -0.74 -5.46 -3.87
N PRO A 473 0.59 -5.33 -3.77
CA PRO A 473 1.51 -6.46 -3.65
C PRO A 473 1.25 -7.25 -2.36
N LEU A 474 1.31 -8.58 -2.45
CA LEU A 474 1.03 -9.49 -1.34
C LEU A 474 2.29 -10.11 -0.71
N VAL A 475 3.48 -9.60 -1.03
CA VAL A 475 4.79 -10.11 -0.56
C VAL A 475 4.81 -10.30 0.96
N ARG A 476 4.43 -9.26 1.72
CA ARG A 476 4.43 -9.31 3.19
C ARG A 476 3.54 -10.43 3.73
N ARG A 477 2.32 -10.53 3.20
CA ARG A 477 1.35 -11.57 3.60
C ARG A 477 1.83 -12.97 3.23
N PHE A 478 2.49 -13.10 2.07
CA PHE A 478 3.12 -14.35 1.65
C PHE A 478 4.22 -14.76 2.63
N LEU A 479 5.13 -13.86 3.01
CA LEU A 479 6.22 -14.16 3.95
C LEU A 479 5.69 -14.53 5.34
N LEU A 480 4.65 -13.87 5.84
CA LEU A 480 4.03 -14.23 7.12
C LEU A 480 3.41 -15.63 7.10
N LYS A 481 2.80 -16.01 5.98
CA LYS A 481 2.30 -17.38 5.76
C LYS A 481 3.46 -18.39 5.76
N GLN A 482 4.59 -18.09 5.12
CA GLN A 482 5.78 -18.94 5.14
C GLN A 482 6.43 -19.02 6.53
N ALA A 483 6.36 -17.94 7.32
CA ALA A 483 6.82 -17.92 8.71
C ALA A 483 5.89 -18.70 9.66
N GLY A 484 4.75 -19.23 9.19
CA GLY A 484 3.80 -19.97 10.01
C GLY A 484 2.98 -19.10 10.98
N VAL A 485 3.04 -17.77 10.83
CA VAL A 485 2.30 -16.80 11.65
C VAL A 485 1.05 -16.38 10.87
N ASP A 486 0.02 -17.22 10.86
CA ASP A 486 -1.22 -16.87 10.16
C ASP A 486 -2.42 -16.92 11.10
N LYS A 487 -2.99 -15.73 11.35
CA LYS A 487 -4.17 -15.55 12.21
C LYS A 487 -5.50 -15.74 11.48
N ASN A 488 -5.59 -15.89 10.15
CA ASN A 488 -6.92 -15.90 9.51
C ASN A 488 -7.06 -16.51 8.10
N SER A 489 -6.08 -17.21 7.53
CA SER A 489 -6.21 -17.79 6.17
C SER A 489 -7.25 -18.89 5.99
N ARG A 490 -7.90 -19.38 7.06
CA ARG A 490 -9.08 -20.26 6.94
C ARG A 490 -10.36 -19.54 6.52
N SER A 491 -10.44 -18.21 6.65
CA SER A 491 -11.69 -17.46 6.39
C SER A 491 -11.92 -17.09 4.92
N THR A 492 -10.88 -17.08 4.07
CA THR A 492 -10.99 -16.71 2.65
C THR A 492 -11.09 -17.92 1.70
N MET A 493 -10.97 -19.15 2.21
CA MET A 493 -11.08 -20.39 1.40
C MET A 493 -12.51 -20.90 1.18
N ARG A 494 -13.54 -20.08 1.42
CA ARG A 494 -14.93 -20.41 1.06
C ARG A 494 -15.38 -19.53 -0.10
N SER A 495 -15.05 -19.95 -1.33
CA SER A 495 -15.82 -19.74 -2.58
C SER A 495 -14.91 -19.73 -3.84
N GLY A 496 -14.27 -20.85 -4.17
CA GLY A 496 -13.54 -21.00 -5.44
C GLY A 496 -13.24 -22.46 -5.78
N ASN A 497 -13.16 -22.78 -7.08
CA ASN A 497 -12.74 -24.09 -7.58
C ASN A 497 -11.30 -24.39 -7.13
N VAL A 498 -11.12 -25.47 -6.36
CA VAL A 498 -9.82 -25.87 -5.75
C VAL A 498 -8.72 -26.06 -6.81
N GLN A 499 -9.08 -26.52 -8.01
CA GLN A 499 -8.15 -26.76 -9.11
C GLN A 499 -7.55 -25.47 -9.68
N GLU A 500 -8.39 -24.47 -9.97
CA GLU A 500 -7.96 -23.16 -10.49
C GLU A 500 -7.04 -22.45 -9.47
N THR A 501 -7.32 -22.56 -8.17
CA THR A 501 -6.44 -22.01 -7.14
C THR A 501 -5.07 -22.70 -7.06
N MET A 502 -4.97 -23.97 -7.44
CA MET A 502 -3.70 -24.70 -7.42
C MET A 502 -2.82 -24.36 -8.63
N GLU A 503 -3.42 -24.18 -9.80
CA GLU A 503 -2.71 -23.77 -11.02
C GLU A 503 -2.15 -22.34 -10.90
N GLU A 504 -2.95 -21.40 -10.39
CA GLU A 504 -2.49 -20.03 -10.13
C GLU A 504 -1.34 -20.00 -9.09
N GLU A 505 -1.41 -20.82 -8.05
CA GLU A 505 -0.35 -20.91 -7.05
C GLU A 505 0.96 -21.45 -7.65
N LYS A 506 0.88 -22.46 -8.53
CA LYS A 506 2.06 -22.98 -9.25
C LYS A 506 2.66 -21.94 -10.18
N ALA A 507 1.84 -21.24 -10.96
CA ALA A 507 2.29 -20.18 -11.86
C ALA A 507 2.99 -19.05 -11.09
N ALA A 508 2.44 -18.66 -9.93
CA ALA A 508 3.06 -17.66 -9.06
C ALA A 508 4.41 -18.13 -8.51
N GLN A 509 4.52 -19.38 -8.04
CA GLN A 509 5.78 -19.93 -7.54
C GLN A 509 6.86 -20.03 -8.64
N GLU A 510 6.48 -20.41 -9.86
CA GLU A 510 7.41 -20.48 -10.98
C GLU A 510 7.93 -19.09 -11.37
N TRP A 511 7.04 -18.10 -11.42
CA TRP A 511 7.41 -16.70 -11.64
C TRP A 511 8.36 -16.18 -10.56
N GLU A 512 8.03 -16.39 -9.28
CA GLU A 512 8.87 -15.98 -8.14
C GLU A 512 10.28 -16.56 -8.25
N LYS A 513 10.40 -17.84 -8.60
CA LYS A 513 11.70 -18.50 -8.81
C LYS A 513 12.49 -17.88 -9.97
N LYS A 514 11.86 -17.66 -11.13
CA LYS A 514 12.50 -17.04 -12.30
C LYS A 514 13.00 -15.63 -11.98
N MET A 515 12.15 -14.82 -11.38
CA MET A 515 12.46 -13.44 -11.02
C MET A 515 13.56 -13.35 -9.96
N ALA A 516 13.43 -14.12 -8.86
CA ALA A 516 14.44 -14.11 -7.79
C ALA A 516 15.81 -14.62 -8.29
N LEU A 517 15.83 -15.67 -9.13
CA LEU A 517 17.07 -16.19 -9.72
C LEU A 517 17.81 -15.12 -10.52
N VAL A 518 17.08 -14.29 -11.25
CA VAL A 518 17.63 -13.23 -12.09
C VAL A 518 18.13 -12.05 -11.26
N LEU A 519 17.32 -11.57 -10.31
CA LEU A 519 17.70 -10.46 -9.43
C LEU A 519 18.93 -10.79 -8.57
N VAL A 520 18.99 -12.01 -8.03
CA VAL A 520 20.05 -12.42 -7.10
C VAL A 520 21.37 -12.72 -7.81
N ASN A 521 21.34 -13.28 -9.03
CA ASN A 521 22.58 -13.63 -9.73
C ASN A 521 23.21 -12.47 -10.51
N HIS A 522 22.48 -11.39 -10.74
CA HIS A 522 23.01 -10.19 -11.39
C HIS A 522 24.14 -9.59 -10.54
N ASP A 523 25.29 -9.34 -11.18
CA ASP A 523 26.52 -8.84 -10.56
C ASP A 523 26.87 -9.48 -9.22
N TYR A 524 26.75 -10.82 -9.14
CA TYR A 524 27.08 -11.62 -7.94
C TYR A 524 26.34 -11.16 -6.67
N GLY A 525 25.09 -10.72 -6.81
CA GLY A 525 24.24 -10.33 -5.68
C GLY A 525 24.31 -8.85 -5.30
N ALA A 526 24.69 -7.97 -6.23
CA ALA A 526 24.74 -6.53 -6.03
C ALA A 526 23.42 -5.94 -5.49
N ILE A 527 22.28 -6.59 -5.78
CA ILE A 527 20.96 -6.21 -5.25
C ILE A 527 20.91 -6.24 -3.72
N PHE A 528 21.63 -7.15 -3.05
CA PHE A 528 21.61 -7.26 -1.59
C PHE A 528 22.32 -6.09 -0.91
N GLU A 529 23.37 -5.56 -1.54
CA GLU A 529 24.01 -4.33 -1.07
C GLU A 529 23.07 -3.13 -1.21
N ALA A 530 22.39 -3.00 -2.35
CA ALA A 530 21.42 -1.94 -2.60
C ALA A 530 20.25 -1.98 -1.60
N LEU A 531 19.70 -3.18 -1.34
CA LEU A 531 18.66 -3.39 -0.33
C LEU A 531 19.15 -3.10 1.09
N SER A 532 20.40 -3.43 1.40
CA SER A 532 21.01 -3.09 2.69
C SER A 532 21.12 -1.58 2.89
N GLU A 533 21.39 -0.82 1.83
CA GLU A 533 21.39 0.65 1.89
C GLU A 533 19.97 1.21 2.03
N GLY A 534 19.00 0.70 1.27
CA GLY A 534 17.59 1.09 1.40
C GLY A 534 17.03 0.81 2.82
N LEU A 535 17.48 -0.27 3.46
CA LEU A 535 17.17 -0.58 4.87
C LEU A 535 17.72 0.45 5.86
N LYS A 536 18.74 1.24 5.50
CA LYS A 536 19.28 2.34 6.33
C LYS A 536 18.56 3.67 6.09
N SER A 537 17.66 3.73 5.12
CA SER A 537 16.94 4.95 4.78
C SER A 537 16.13 5.50 5.96
N ARG A 538 16.05 6.83 6.03
CA ARG A 538 15.22 7.55 7.00
C ARG A 538 13.74 7.50 6.66
N TYR A 539 13.39 7.18 5.42
CA TYR A 539 12.02 7.10 4.95
C TYR A 539 11.45 5.72 5.25
N ALA A 540 10.35 5.68 6.01
CA ALA A 540 9.74 4.43 6.44
C ALA A 540 9.24 3.58 5.26
N GLU A 541 8.77 4.22 4.19
CA GLU A 541 8.30 3.56 2.96
C GLU A 541 9.40 2.76 2.28
N ILE A 542 10.55 3.41 2.01
CA ILE A 542 11.74 2.76 1.43
C ILE A 542 12.22 1.62 2.33
N CYS A 543 12.38 1.89 3.63
CA CYS A 543 12.86 0.90 4.58
C CYS A 543 11.94 -0.33 4.64
N SER A 544 10.62 -0.12 4.65
CA SER A 544 9.61 -1.20 4.65
C SER A 544 9.66 -2.01 3.35
N ALA A 545 9.71 -1.35 2.20
CA ALA A 545 9.78 -2.01 0.90
C ALA A 545 11.07 -2.82 0.74
N CYS A 546 12.23 -2.26 1.10
CA CYS A 546 13.50 -2.97 1.09
C CYS A 546 13.54 -4.14 2.08
N PHE A 547 12.95 -3.97 3.28
CA PHE A 547 12.86 -5.04 4.27
C PHE A 547 12.09 -6.25 3.75
N VAL A 548 10.92 -6.02 3.18
CA VAL A 548 10.07 -7.08 2.64
C VAL A 548 10.71 -7.72 1.40
N SER A 549 11.28 -6.93 0.49
CA SER A 549 11.98 -7.44 -0.70
C SER A 549 13.24 -8.24 -0.34
N ALA A 550 14.04 -7.76 0.62
CA ALA A 550 15.23 -8.48 1.09
C ALA A 550 14.86 -9.80 1.78
N ALA A 551 13.83 -9.81 2.62
CA ALA A 551 13.36 -11.02 3.28
C ALA A 551 12.82 -12.04 2.26
N TRP A 552 12.13 -11.56 1.22
CA TRP A 552 11.68 -12.40 0.11
C TRP A 552 12.85 -13.02 -0.65
N LEU A 553 13.83 -12.24 -1.08
CA LEU A 553 14.98 -12.77 -1.82
C LEU A 553 15.83 -13.74 -0.96
N LEU A 554 16.00 -13.47 0.34
CA LEU A 554 16.67 -14.39 1.27
C LEU A 554 15.92 -15.70 1.43
N HIS A 555 14.59 -15.66 1.54
CA HIS A 555 13.77 -16.86 1.55
C HIS A 555 13.94 -17.64 0.23
N MET A 556 13.91 -16.95 -0.92
CA MET A 556 14.06 -17.59 -2.23
C MET A 556 15.43 -18.24 -2.42
N LEU A 557 16.51 -17.69 -1.85
CA LEU A 557 17.84 -18.30 -1.88
C LEU A 557 17.85 -19.73 -1.30
N THR A 558 16.98 -20.04 -0.33
CA THR A 558 16.86 -21.40 0.21
C THR A 558 16.24 -22.41 -0.75
N LEU A 559 15.56 -21.92 -1.79
CA LEU A 559 14.81 -22.71 -2.77
C LEU A 559 15.53 -22.78 -4.13
N LEU A 560 16.53 -21.93 -4.35
CA LEU A 560 17.29 -21.82 -5.59
C LEU A 560 18.58 -22.66 -5.51
N PRO A 561 19.16 -23.06 -6.66
CA PRO A 561 20.47 -23.72 -6.66
C PRO A 561 21.54 -22.78 -6.07
N ASP A 562 22.52 -23.37 -5.38
CA ASP A 562 23.63 -22.60 -4.83
C ASP A 562 24.50 -22.02 -5.95
N THR A 563 24.52 -20.69 -6.04
CA THR A 563 25.31 -19.91 -6.99
C THR A 563 26.46 -19.16 -6.31
N GLY A 564 26.73 -19.40 -5.03
CA GLY A 564 27.72 -18.67 -4.23
C GLY A 564 27.28 -17.29 -3.75
N VAL A 565 26.09 -16.81 -4.16
CA VAL A 565 25.58 -15.48 -3.78
C VAL A 565 25.08 -15.43 -2.32
N GLN A 566 24.90 -16.59 -1.69
CA GLN A 566 24.50 -16.68 -0.28
C GLN A 566 25.51 -15.99 0.66
N GLU A 567 26.81 -16.04 0.33
CA GLU A 567 27.86 -15.32 1.07
C GLU A 567 27.67 -13.79 0.99
N THR A 568 27.45 -13.25 -0.22
CA THR A 568 27.17 -11.82 -0.43
C THR A 568 25.93 -11.38 0.35
N ALA A 569 24.87 -12.18 0.30
CA ALA A 569 23.62 -11.91 1.02
C ALA A 569 23.84 -11.87 2.54
N ARG A 570 24.61 -12.83 3.08
CA ARG A 570 24.99 -12.90 4.50
C ARG A 570 25.74 -11.66 4.94
N VAL A 571 26.80 -11.28 4.23
CA VAL A 571 27.63 -10.11 4.56
C VAL A 571 26.81 -8.83 4.56
N CYS A 572 25.91 -8.66 3.59
CA CYS A 572 25.11 -7.43 3.46
C CYS A 572 23.96 -7.32 4.49
N LEU A 573 23.29 -8.44 4.80
CA LEU A 573 21.97 -8.40 5.43
C LEU A 573 21.90 -9.02 6.83
N LEU A 574 22.78 -9.98 7.19
CA LEU A 574 22.67 -10.72 8.45
C LEU A 574 22.57 -9.80 9.67
N LYS A 575 23.56 -8.90 9.83
CA LYS A 575 23.60 -7.94 10.95
C LYS A 575 22.36 -7.03 10.98
N ARG A 576 21.84 -6.67 9.81
CA ARG A 576 20.67 -5.78 9.69
C ARG A 576 19.41 -6.49 10.14
N PHE A 577 19.18 -7.73 9.70
CA PHE A 577 18.04 -8.54 10.12
C PHE A 577 18.08 -8.89 11.60
N VAL A 578 19.26 -9.19 12.16
CA VAL A 578 19.40 -9.36 13.63
C VAL A 578 19.00 -8.08 14.37
N SER A 579 19.45 -6.92 13.90
CA SER A 579 19.09 -5.62 14.52
C SER A 579 17.58 -5.35 14.46
N ILE A 580 16.93 -5.65 13.33
CA ILE A 580 15.48 -5.50 13.17
C ILE A 580 14.75 -6.48 14.07
N PHE A 581 15.15 -7.76 14.08
CA PHE A 581 14.56 -8.80 14.92
C PHE A 581 14.59 -8.43 16.41
N LYS A 582 15.70 -7.84 16.87
CA LYS A 582 15.86 -7.37 18.25
C LYS A 582 15.01 -6.15 18.60
N SER A 583 14.87 -5.21 17.67
CA SER A 583 14.25 -3.90 17.92
C SER A 583 12.75 -3.84 17.59
N ALA A 584 12.28 -4.74 16.72
CA ALA A 584 10.89 -4.80 16.29
C ALA A 584 9.95 -4.99 17.49
N ARG A 585 8.88 -4.19 17.54
CA ARG A 585 7.79 -4.34 18.51
C ARG A 585 6.66 -5.20 17.95
N ASP A 586 6.46 -5.13 16.64
CA ASP A 586 5.45 -5.91 15.94
C ASP A 586 5.91 -7.37 15.80
N THR A 587 5.00 -8.28 16.10
CA THR A 587 5.19 -9.73 15.93
C THR A 587 5.37 -10.11 14.46
N GLU A 588 4.77 -9.36 13.52
CA GLU A 588 4.91 -9.63 12.09
C GLU A 588 6.33 -9.37 11.59
N ASP A 589 6.91 -8.21 11.92
CA ASP A 589 8.29 -7.85 11.52
C ASP A 589 9.31 -8.78 12.17
N LYS A 590 9.08 -9.20 13.42
CA LYS A 590 9.90 -10.25 14.04
C LYS A 590 9.81 -11.56 13.28
N ALA A 591 8.61 -11.98 12.88
CA ALA A 591 8.40 -13.23 12.14
C ALA A 591 9.06 -13.18 10.74
N ILE A 592 8.93 -12.08 10.01
CA ILE A 592 9.59 -11.90 8.70
C ILE A 592 11.11 -11.87 8.87
N SER A 593 11.62 -11.19 9.90
CA SER A 593 13.06 -11.15 10.17
C SER A 593 13.61 -12.52 10.55
N MET A 594 12.86 -13.29 11.34
CA MET A 594 13.19 -14.67 11.66
C MET A 594 13.25 -15.54 10.40
N LEU A 595 12.25 -15.46 9.51
CA LEU A 595 12.24 -16.21 8.25
C LEU A 595 13.44 -15.85 7.36
N ALA A 596 13.85 -14.58 7.35
CA ALA A 596 15.06 -14.16 6.67
C ALA A 596 16.34 -14.70 7.34
N LEU A 597 16.39 -14.76 8.68
CA LEU A 597 17.53 -15.33 9.40
C LEU A 597 17.62 -16.85 9.24
N SER A 598 16.49 -17.54 9.07
CA SER A 598 16.49 -19.00 8.88
C SER A 598 17.20 -19.42 7.60
N SER A 599 17.31 -18.54 6.59
CA SER A 599 18.04 -18.84 5.35
C SER A 599 19.55 -19.04 5.55
N PHE A 600 20.10 -18.60 6.67
CA PHE A 600 21.54 -18.74 6.98
C PHE A 600 21.86 -19.95 7.86
N ILE A 601 20.85 -20.71 8.31
CA ILE A 601 21.06 -21.83 9.27
C ILE A 601 21.77 -23.01 8.63
N HIS A 602 21.47 -23.29 7.36
CA HIS A 602 22.02 -24.44 6.65
C HIS A 602 23.39 -24.17 6.03
N ASP A 603 23.84 -22.92 6.02
CA ASP A 603 25.19 -22.52 5.63
C ASP A 603 26.14 -22.59 6.86
N PRO A 604 27.23 -23.38 6.83
CA PRO A 604 28.18 -23.47 7.94
C PRO A 604 28.78 -22.12 8.35
N ASP A 605 29.07 -21.23 7.40
CA ASP A 605 29.63 -19.90 7.69
C ASP A 605 28.53 -18.95 8.22
N GLY A 606 27.32 -19.04 7.69
CA GLY A 606 26.13 -18.41 8.24
C GLY A 606 25.83 -18.77 9.68
N LEU A 607 25.90 -20.05 10.03
CA LEU A 607 25.71 -20.52 11.40
C LEU A 607 26.80 -19.97 12.34
N ARG A 608 28.05 -19.94 11.88
CA ARG A 608 29.18 -19.37 12.64
C ARG A 608 28.97 -17.89 12.94
N ASP A 609 28.57 -17.09 11.94
CA ASP A 609 28.32 -15.66 12.15
C ASP A 609 27.07 -15.39 13.00
N MET A 610 26.03 -16.23 12.87
CA MET A 610 24.84 -16.15 13.71
C MET A 610 25.13 -16.43 15.18
N THR A 611 26.15 -17.25 15.47
CA THR A 611 26.55 -17.62 16.84
C THR A 611 26.90 -16.36 17.67
N VAL A 612 27.45 -15.33 17.04
CA VAL A 612 27.76 -14.04 17.69
C VAL A 612 26.50 -13.35 18.24
N TYR A 613 25.34 -13.60 17.63
CA TYR A 613 24.05 -13.00 17.99
C TYR A 613 23.08 -14.00 18.61
N MET A 614 23.54 -15.20 18.94
CA MET A 614 22.70 -16.34 19.33
C MET A 614 21.77 -16.01 20.50
N LYS A 615 22.28 -15.30 21.50
CA LYS A 615 21.49 -14.85 22.66
C LYS A 615 20.27 -14.01 22.26
N ASP A 616 20.47 -13.02 21.41
CA ASP A 616 19.40 -12.13 20.95
C ASP A 616 18.41 -12.89 20.06
N ILE A 617 18.92 -13.79 19.20
CA ILE A 617 18.11 -14.63 18.32
C ILE A 617 17.25 -15.60 19.14
N CYS A 618 17.83 -16.38 20.05
CA CYS A 618 17.11 -17.35 20.86
C CYS A 618 16.02 -16.69 21.71
N LYS A 619 16.31 -15.53 22.31
CA LYS A 619 15.31 -14.77 23.05
C LYS A 619 14.09 -14.44 22.20
N GLY A 620 14.29 -13.88 21.00
CA GLY A 620 13.18 -13.56 20.11
C GLY A 620 12.47 -14.80 19.58
N LEU A 621 13.18 -15.91 19.36
CA LEU A 621 12.59 -17.18 18.96
C LEU A 621 11.70 -17.77 20.06
N ARG A 622 12.11 -17.71 21.34
CA ARG A 622 11.26 -18.16 22.47
C ARG A 622 9.97 -17.34 22.57
N GLU A 623 10.02 -16.04 22.32
CA GLU A 623 8.83 -15.18 22.23
C GLU A 623 7.88 -15.61 21.09
N LEU A 624 8.43 -16.06 19.96
CA LEU A 624 7.66 -16.47 18.78
C LEU A 624 7.29 -17.96 18.74
N LYS A 625 7.86 -18.80 19.61
CA LYS A 625 7.75 -20.27 19.60
C LYS A 625 6.30 -20.76 19.50
N ASN A 626 5.39 -20.14 20.24
CA ASN A 626 3.97 -20.53 20.26
C ASN A 626 3.15 -19.95 19.10
N LEU A 627 3.72 -19.02 18.32
CA LEU A 627 3.06 -18.32 17.22
C LEU A 627 3.55 -18.77 15.84
N SER A 628 4.77 -19.33 15.76
CA SER A 628 5.44 -19.71 14.52
C SER A 628 6.03 -21.12 14.61
N THR A 629 5.72 -21.96 13.62
CA THR A 629 6.33 -23.28 13.47
C THR A 629 7.82 -23.16 13.12
N VAL A 630 8.19 -22.20 12.27
CA VAL A 630 9.58 -21.92 11.89
C VAL A 630 10.41 -21.52 13.12
N ALA A 631 9.86 -20.71 14.04
CA ALA A 631 10.57 -20.37 15.28
C ALA A 631 10.88 -21.62 16.12
N SER A 632 9.92 -22.54 16.21
CA SER A 632 10.09 -23.81 16.92
C SER A 632 11.13 -24.72 16.25
N GLU A 633 11.11 -24.81 14.91
CA GLU A 633 12.06 -25.58 14.13
C GLU A 633 13.49 -25.02 14.22
N MET A 634 13.65 -23.69 14.18
CA MET A 634 14.95 -23.04 14.37
C MET A 634 15.52 -23.31 15.78
N LEU A 635 14.72 -23.15 16.84
CA LEU A 635 15.14 -23.48 18.21
C LEU A 635 15.53 -24.95 18.35
N GLN A 636 14.74 -25.84 17.74
CA GLN A 636 15.03 -27.26 17.72
C GLN A 636 16.35 -27.55 17.01
N PHE A 637 16.59 -26.97 15.83
CA PHE A 637 17.83 -27.12 15.08
C PHE A 637 19.06 -26.69 15.90
N PHE A 638 18.98 -25.53 16.57
CA PHE A 638 20.07 -25.06 17.42
C PHE A 638 20.36 -25.98 18.61
N CYS A 639 19.35 -26.66 19.15
CA CYS A 639 19.52 -27.69 20.17
C CYS A 639 20.07 -29.02 19.59
N GLU A 640 19.70 -29.33 18.34
CA GLU A 640 19.96 -30.62 17.69
C GLU A 640 21.26 -30.70 16.88
N GLY A 641 21.95 -29.59 16.63
CA GLY A 641 23.19 -29.61 15.85
C GLY A 641 24.33 -30.49 16.43
N SER A 642 25.35 -30.72 15.60
CA SER A 642 26.49 -31.63 15.84
C SER A 642 27.31 -31.26 17.09
N ASP A 643 28.26 -32.11 17.50
CA ASP A 643 29.11 -31.90 18.68
C ASP A 643 29.91 -30.57 18.65
N SER A 644 30.08 -29.96 17.47
CA SER A 644 30.59 -28.60 17.29
C SER A 644 29.69 -27.48 17.85
N ASN A 645 28.40 -27.75 18.00
CA ASN A 645 27.40 -26.79 18.51
C ASN A 645 27.32 -26.80 20.04
N ILE A 646 28.15 -27.59 20.72
CA ILE A 646 28.24 -27.63 22.19
C ILE A 646 28.83 -26.31 22.73
N GLU A 647 29.59 -25.56 21.91
CA GLU A 647 30.11 -24.22 22.27
C GLU A 647 29.05 -23.10 22.23
N LEU A 648 27.85 -23.35 21.70
CA LEU A 648 26.79 -22.33 21.59
C LEU A 648 26.10 -22.01 22.91
N TRP A 649 26.20 -22.89 23.91
CA TRP A 649 25.47 -22.76 25.16
C TRP A 649 26.46 -22.81 26.31
N ASN A 650 26.72 -21.66 26.93
CA ASN A 650 27.59 -21.57 28.09
C ASN A 650 26.80 -20.96 29.26
N HIS A 651 26.69 -21.71 30.36
CA HIS A 651 26.06 -21.20 31.56
C HIS A 651 27.12 -20.46 32.39
N GLN A 652 26.92 -19.16 32.57
CA GLN A 652 27.81 -18.35 33.39
C GLN A 652 27.14 -17.96 34.70
N GLU A 653 27.85 -18.13 35.81
CA GLU A 653 27.41 -17.59 37.09
C GLU A 653 27.41 -16.07 37.01
N LEU A 654 26.23 -15.47 37.12
CA LEU A 654 26.06 -14.02 37.04
C LEU A 654 26.06 -13.36 38.42
N ALA A 655 25.56 -14.06 39.44
CA ALA A 655 25.50 -13.57 40.80
C ALA A 655 25.42 -14.72 41.82
N GLN A 656 25.98 -14.48 43.01
CA GLN A 656 25.85 -15.35 44.18
C GLN A 656 25.65 -14.50 45.43
N GLU A 657 24.69 -14.89 46.26
CA GLU A 657 24.47 -14.31 47.59
C GLU A 657 24.52 -15.40 48.66
N ASP A 658 25.20 -15.11 49.76
CA ASP A 658 25.32 -16.01 50.91
C ASP A 658 24.23 -15.67 51.95
N CYS A 659 23.21 -16.52 52.04
CA CYS A 659 22.13 -16.43 53.01
C CYS A 659 22.23 -17.53 54.09
N SER A 660 23.44 -18.05 54.35
CA SER A 660 23.67 -19.10 55.36
C SER A 660 23.15 -18.74 56.76
N ILE A 661 23.11 -17.44 57.11
CA ILE A 661 22.51 -16.94 58.36
C ILE A 661 21.01 -17.25 58.50
N ASN A 662 20.29 -17.41 57.39
CA ASN A 662 18.87 -17.79 57.35
C ASN A 662 18.69 -19.31 57.18
N GLY A 663 19.81 -20.03 57.06
CA GLY A 663 19.86 -21.46 56.84
C GLY A 663 19.55 -21.86 55.39
N VAL A 664 18.99 -23.06 55.24
CA VAL A 664 18.79 -23.74 53.96
C VAL A 664 17.81 -22.99 53.06
N VAL A 665 18.11 -22.87 51.76
CA VAL A 665 17.16 -22.37 50.75
C VAL A 665 16.27 -23.52 50.27
N LEU A 666 15.01 -23.53 50.72
CA LEU A 666 14.09 -24.65 50.52
C LEU A 666 13.17 -24.47 49.32
N SER A 667 12.89 -23.24 48.92
CA SER A 667 12.00 -22.96 47.79
C SER A 667 12.40 -21.67 47.08
N ILE A 668 12.27 -21.67 45.76
CA ILE A 668 12.54 -20.53 44.89
C ILE A 668 11.41 -20.44 43.88
N VAL A 669 10.96 -19.22 43.61
CA VAL A 669 10.07 -18.93 42.49
C VAL A 669 10.47 -17.60 41.85
N CYS A 670 10.42 -17.54 40.53
CA CYS A 670 10.76 -16.35 39.76
C CYS A 670 9.50 -15.77 39.11
N ARG A 671 9.44 -14.44 39.03
CA ARG A 671 8.40 -13.75 38.28
C ARG A 671 8.94 -12.43 37.74
N LYS A 672 8.90 -12.28 36.41
CA LYS A 672 9.38 -11.08 35.71
C LYS A 672 10.80 -10.76 36.18
N ASP A 673 10.99 -9.63 36.85
CA ASP A 673 12.25 -9.11 37.37
C ASP A 673 12.48 -9.40 38.85
N LYS A 674 11.65 -10.23 39.49
CA LYS A 674 11.74 -10.56 40.92
C LYS A 674 11.98 -12.04 41.17
N ILE A 675 12.85 -12.33 42.13
CA ILE A 675 13.16 -13.67 42.62
C ILE A 675 12.73 -13.74 44.08
N PHE A 676 12.02 -14.80 44.45
CA PHE A 676 11.56 -15.05 45.82
C PHE A 676 12.24 -16.30 46.36
N THR A 677 12.85 -16.20 47.54
CA THR A 677 13.55 -17.33 48.18
C THR A 677 13.01 -17.58 49.58
N GLY A 678 12.65 -18.83 49.87
CA GLY A 678 12.14 -19.28 51.16
C GLY A 678 13.19 -20.07 51.93
N HIS A 679 13.41 -19.70 53.20
CA HIS A 679 14.50 -20.21 54.02
C HIS A 679 14.03 -21.08 55.20
N SER A 680 14.94 -21.89 55.75
CA SER A 680 14.63 -22.81 56.85
C SER A 680 14.34 -22.12 58.20
N ASP A 681 14.79 -20.89 58.38
CA ASP A 681 14.50 -20.08 59.58
C ASP A 681 13.11 -19.42 59.56
N GLY A 682 12.37 -19.53 58.45
CA GLY A 682 11.08 -18.86 58.25
C GLY A 682 11.17 -17.54 57.46
N THR A 683 12.36 -17.14 57.03
CA THR A 683 12.57 -15.92 56.26
C THR A 683 12.15 -16.12 54.80
N ILE A 684 11.53 -15.09 54.21
CA ILE A 684 11.35 -14.94 52.76
C ILE A 684 12.17 -13.74 52.30
N LYS A 685 13.05 -13.91 51.32
CA LYS A 685 13.80 -12.81 50.71
C LYS A 685 13.32 -12.55 49.28
N ILE A 686 13.37 -11.29 48.90
CA ILE A 686 12.89 -10.79 47.60
C ILE A 686 14.02 -10.04 46.93
N TRP A 687 14.38 -10.46 45.73
CA TRP A 687 15.50 -9.92 44.97
C TRP A 687 15.02 -9.29 43.66
N SER A 688 15.71 -8.27 43.15
CA SER A 688 15.49 -7.68 41.82
C SER A 688 16.80 -7.22 41.18
N GLY A 689 16.80 -7.14 39.84
CA GLY A 689 18.00 -6.92 39.02
C GLY A 689 18.01 -5.70 38.09
N LYS A 690 17.26 -4.61 38.38
CA LYS A 690 17.30 -3.38 37.56
C LYS A 690 17.68 -2.12 38.34
N ASP A 691 18.81 -1.52 37.97
CA ASP A 691 19.07 -0.07 38.07
C ASP A 691 19.65 0.39 36.72
N GLU A 692 18.93 1.24 35.98
CA GLU A 692 19.40 1.86 34.71
C GLU A 692 20.44 2.98 34.93
N GLY A 693 21.16 2.99 36.06
CA GLY A 693 21.84 4.20 36.51
C GLY A 693 23.35 4.15 36.70
N LYS A 694 23.94 3.07 37.23
CA LYS A 694 25.36 3.09 37.67
C LYS A 694 26.00 1.72 37.52
N GLY A 695 27.19 1.71 36.90
CA GLY A 695 27.94 0.53 36.49
C GLY A 695 28.27 -0.47 37.61
N LYS A 696 27.37 -1.43 37.80
CA LYS A 696 27.57 -2.87 38.09
C LYS A 696 26.17 -3.44 38.35
N SER A 697 25.57 -4.07 37.34
CA SER A 697 24.29 -4.78 37.49
C SER A 697 24.45 -5.95 38.47
N SER A 698 24.14 -5.75 39.75
CA SER A 698 23.90 -6.88 40.65
C SER A 698 22.49 -7.41 40.37
N ILE A 699 22.40 -8.63 39.83
CA ILE A 699 21.13 -9.31 39.53
C ILE A 699 20.38 -9.71 40.81
N LEU A 700 21.10 -9.82 41.94
CA LEU A 700 20.55 -10.14 43.26
C LEU A 700 20.58 -8.93 44.21
N ARG A 701 19.84 -7.85 43.90
CA ARG A 701 19.63 -6.78 44.90
C ARG A 701 18.48 -7.15 45.82
N LEU A 702 18.74 -7.29 47.11
CA LEU A 702 17.71 -7.51 48.12
C LEU A 702 16.78 -6.29 48.20
N ILE A 703 15.51 -6.48 47.84
CA ILE A 703 14.44 -5.47 47.97
C ILE A 703 13.86 -5.51 49.38
N GLN A 704 13.58 -6.72 49.87
CA GLN A 704 12.82 -6.92 51.09
C GLN A 704 13.15 -8.26 51.74
N GLU A 705 13.17 -8.26 53.07
CA GLU A 705 13.30 -9.45 53.91
C GLU A 705 12.08 -9.54 54.83
N ILE A 706 11.38 -10.66 54.79
CA ILE A 706 10.13 -10.89 55.50
C ILE A 706 10.34 -12.02 56.51
N ARG A 707 10.24 -11.70 57.80
CA ARG A 707 10.45 -12.64 58.93
C ARG A 707 9.18 -12.89 59.71
N GLU A 708 8.14 -13.26 59.00
CA GLU A 708 6.85 -13.42 59.64
C GLU A 708 6.47 -14.88 59.91
N HIS A 709 7.01 -15.84 59.15
CA HIS A 709 6.81 -17.25 59.47
C HIS A 709 7.69 -17.63 60.66
N THR A 710 7.21 -18.51 61.53
CA THR A 710 7.95 -18.90 62.74
C THR A 710 8.81 -20.15 62.57
N LYS A 711 8.68 -20.80 61.41
CA LYS A 711 9.43 -22.01 61.01
C LYS A 711 9.64 -22.02 59.49
N ALA A 712 10.46 -22.97 59.03
CA ALA A 712 10.84 -23.19 57.64
C ALA A 712 9.73 -22.92 56.60
N VAL A 713 10.03 -22.05 55.63
CA VAL A 713 9.20 -21.82 54.43
C VAL A 713 9.57 -22.89 53.41
N THR A 714 8.75 -23.93 53.30
CA THR A 714 9.04 -25.12 52.52
C THR A 714 8.64 -25.01 51.06
N SER A 715 7.74 -24.08 50.74
CA SER A 715 7.20 -23.94 49.40
C SER A 715 6.70 -22.52 49.15
N LEU A 716 7.02 -22.00 47.97
CA LEU A 716 6.53 -20.76 47.40
C LEU A 716 5.83 -21.07 46.08
N THR A 717 4.66 -20.47 45.85
CA THR A 717 3.89 -20.65 44.61
C THR A 717 3.31 -19.30 44.17
N ILE A 718 3.38 -18.99 42.88
CA ILE A 718 2.77 -17.79 42.30
C ILE A 718 1.59 -18.22 41.43
N LEU A 719 0.47 -17.51 41.54
CA LEU A 719 -0.70 -17.76 40.68
C LEU A 719 -0.42 -17.36 39.22
N PRO A 720 -1.09 -17.97 38.23
CA PRO A 720 -0.96 -17.57 36.82
C PRO A 720 -1.33 -16.11 36.53
N SER A 721 -2.24 -15.53 37.32
CA SER A 721 -2.53 -14.09 37.27
C SER A 721 -1.29 -13.24 37.53
N GLY A 722 -0.31 -13.84 38.20
CA GLY A 722 0.97 -13.27 38.53
C GLY A 722 0.73 -11.95 39.22
N ASN A 723 -0.03 -11.95 40.32
CA ASN A 723 -0.13 -10.82 41.27
C ASN A 723 0.04 -11.31 42.71
N THR A 724 -0.32 -12.55 42.99
CA THR A 724 -0.30 -13.13 44.33
C THR A 724 0.80 -14.20 44.47
N LEU A 725 1.54 -14.14 45.57
CA LEU A 725 2.44 -15.19 46.04
C LEU A 725 1.78 -15.92 47.21
N TYR A 726 1.96 -17.23 47.29
CA TYR A 726 1.61 -18.02 48.45
C TYR A 726 2.87 -18.67 49.04
N SER A 727 2.95 -18.69 50.36
CA SER A 727 3.99 -19.40 51.10
C SER A 727 3.40 -20.46 52.02
N GLY A 728 3.95 -21.67 51.94
CA GLY A 728 3.65 -22.78 52.85
C GLY A 728 4.77 -22.97 53.86
N SER A 729 4.43 -23.16 55.14
CA SER A 729 5.43 -23.31 56.20
C SER A 729 5.16 -24.49 57.14
N HIS A 730 6.24 -24.93 57.78
CA HIS A 730 6.20 -25.82 58.93
C HIS A 730 5.57 -25.18 60.18
N ASP A 731 5.29 -23.87 60.18
CA ASP A 731 4.50 -23.24 61.25
C ASP A 731 3.00 -23.53 61.18
N LYS A 732 2.59 -24.39 60.23
CA LYS A 732 1.21 -24.83 59.99
C LYS A 732 0.32 -23.74 59.40
N THR A 733 0.91 -22.73 58.79
CA THR A 733 0.18 -21.69 58.06
C THR A 733 0.52 -21.69 56.57
N ILE A 734 -0.47 -21.32 55.77
CA ILE A 734 -0.29 -20.84 54.41
C ILE A 734 -0.55 -19.34 54.44
N ARG A 735 0.28 -18.55 53.75
CA ARG A 735 0.10 -17.10 53.68
C ARG A 735 0.02 -16.61 52.27
N GLU A 736 -0.84 -15.62 52.10
CA GLU A 736 -1.08 -14.93 50.85
C GLU A 736 -0.41 -13.57 50.86
N TRP A 737 0.27 -13.25 49.76
CA TRP A 737 1.02 -12.03 49.63
C TRP A 737 0.73 -11.32 48.31
N SER A 738 0.43 -10.03 48.40
CA SER A 738 0.30 -9.14 47.25
C SER A 738 1.69 -8.76 46.73
N ILE A 739 1.96 -8.99 45.44
CA ILE A 739 3.21 -8.58 44.79
C ILE A 739 2.99 -7.27 44.02
N ASN A 740 3.60 -6.19 44.52
CA ASN A 740 3.60 -4.88 43.88
C ASN A 740 5.00 -4.49 43.40
N ARG A 741 5.14 -3.33 42.73
CA ARG A 741 6.45 -2.82 42.30
C ARG A 741 7.40 -2.59 43.47
N GLU A 742 6.92 -1.99 44.57
CA GLU A 742 7.74 -1.59 45.71
C GLU A 742 8.13 -2.73 46.65
N GLY A 743 7.43 -3.87 46.60
CA GLY A 743 7.67 -4.99 47.51
C GLY A 743 6.50 -5.96 47.57
N VAL A 744 6.47 -6.76 48.61
CA VAL A 744 5.42 -7.73 48.90
C VAL A 744 4.84 -7.46 50.28
N HIS A 745 3.51 -7.46 50.37
CA HIS A 745 2.79 -7.27 51.62
C HIS A 745 1.86 -8.45 51.87
N ARG A 746 1.74 -8.86 53.13
CA ARG A 746 0.82 -9.93 53.52
C ARG A 746 -0.62 -9.45 53.38
N GLU A 747 -1.45 -10.23 52.71
CA GLU A 747 -2.90 -10.00 52.64
C GLU A 747 -3.62 -10.90 53.64
N GLU A 748 -3.45 -12.23 53.52
CA GLU A 748 -4.18 -13.19 54.35
C GLU A 748 -3.29 -14.29 54.96
N VAL A 749 -3.78 -14.88 56.06
CA VAL A 749 -3.16 -16.03 56.74
C VAL A 749 -4.20 -17.12 56.93
N TYR A 750 -3.87 -18.32 56.47
CA TYR A 750 -4.70 -19.50 56.59
C TYR A 750 -4.03 -20.50 57.55
N ASP A 751 -4.66 -20.79 58.69
CA ASP A 751 -4.23 -21.85 59.60
C ASP A 751 -4.72 -23.20 59.08
N VAL A 752 -3.77 -24.06 58.67
CA VAL A 752 -4.06 -25.38 58.10
C VAL A 752 -3.85 -26.52 59.09
N LYS A 753 -3.52 -26.22 60.36
CA LYS A 753 -3.37 -27.15 61.51
C LYS A 753 -2.29 -28.23 61.39
N GLU A 754 -1.73 -28.44 60.20
CA GLU A 754 -0.72 -29.44 59.86
C GLU A 754 0.48 -28.81 59.15
N HIS A 755 1.63 -29.47 59.16
CA HIS A 755 2.82 -28.97 58.47
C HIS A 755 2.61 -28.96 56.95
N VAL A 756 3.00 -27.87 56.30
CA VAL A 756 3.00 -27.77 54.84
C VAL A 756 4.39 -28.17 54.33
N ASN A 757 4.50 -29.29 53.61
CA ASN A 757 5.79 -29.77 53.06
C ASN A 757 6.01 -29.36 51.58
N ASN A 758 4.93 -29.22 50.83
CA ASN A 758 4.90 -28.74 49.45
C ASN A 758 3.52 -28.15 49.22
N LEU A 759 3.42 -27.02 48.52
CA LEU A 759 2.19 -26.26 48.32
C LEU A 759 2.00 -25.99 46.83
N LEU A 760 0.77 -26.20 46.35
CA LEU A 760 0.29 -25.76 45.05
C LEU A 760 -1.03 -25.03 45.26
N VAL A 761 -1.26 -23.99 44.48
CA VAL A 761 -2.48 -23.17 44.56
C VAL A 761 -3.08 -23.06 43.17
N ALA A 762 -4.38 -23.34 43.06
CA ALA A 762 -5.14 -23.10 41.84
C ALA A 762 -6.47 -22.46 42.19
N ASN A 763 -6.68 -21.23 41.70
CA ASN A 763 -7.89 -20.45 41.93
C ASN A 763 -8.26 -20.42 43.43
N ASN A 764 -9.37 -21.05 43.79
CA ASN A 764 -9.95 -20.99 45.14
C ASN A 764 -9.55 -22.18 46.04
N ILE A 765 -8.58 -22.99 45.62
CA ILE A 765 -8.10 -24.15 46.38
C ILE A 765 -6.59 -24.16 46.55
N SER A 766 -6.13 -24.65 47.70
CA SER A 766 -4.74 -25.02 47.97
C SER A 766 -4.61 -26.51 48.16
N CYS A 767 -3.61 -27.09 47.51
CA CYS A 767 -3.23 -28.49 47.61
C CYS A 767 -1.86 -28.55 48.30
N PHE A 768 -1.74 -29.29 49.40
CA PHE A 768 -0.45 -29.44 50.09
C PHE A 768 -0.21 -30.84 50.61
N ILE A 769 1.07 -31.18 50.75
CA ILE A 769 1.51 -32.43 51.38
C ILE A 769 1.60 -32.20 52.90
N PRO A 770 0.78 -32.89 53.72
CA PRO A 770 0.87 -32.83 55.17
C PRO A 770 2.09 -33.60 55.71
N GLN A 771 2.21 -33.69 57.04
CA GLN A 771 3.21 -34.58 57.67
C GLN A 771 2.84 -36.07 57.50
N GLY A 772 1.55 -36.40 57.40
CA GLY A 772 1.04 -37.75 57.20
C GLY A 772 0.87 -38.15 55.74
N ALA A 773 0.26 -39.32 55.51
CA ALA A 773 -0.05 -39.82 54.18
C ALA A 773 -1.16 -39.01 53.49
N GLY A 774 -1.10 -38.97 52.15
CA GLY A 774 -2.07 -38.31 51.29
C GLY A 774 -1.74 -36.84 50.97
N ILE A 775 -2.76 -36.15 50.44
CA ILE A 775 -2.69 -34.77 49.98
C ILE A 775 -3.90 -34.03 50.54
N LYS A 776 -3.67 -32.92 51.24
CA LYS A 776 -4.75 -32.06 51.72
C LYS A 776 -5.13 -31.08 50.63
N VAL A 777 -6.42 -30.97 50.35
CA VAL A 777 -7.01 -29.97 49.47
C VAL A 777 -7.95 -29.12 50.31
N ASN A 778 -7.60 -27.84 50.46
CA ASN A 778 -8.40 -26.87 51.19
C ASN A 778 -8.99 -25.86 50.22
N SER A 779 -10.29 -25.61 50.31
CA SER A 779 -10.89 -24.42 49.72
C SER A 779 -10.70 -23.25 50.67
N TRP A 780 -10.45 -22.06 50.13
CA TRP A 780 -10.44 -20.82 50.91
C TRP A 780 -11.81 -20.52 51.55
N THR A 781 -12.87 -21.16 51.06
CA THR A 781 -14.22 -21.12 51.68
C THR A 781 -14.36 -21.95 52.96
N GLY A 782 -13.34 -22.72 53.34
CA GLY A 782 -13.25 -23.47 54.60
C GLY A 782 -13.43 -24.99 54.48
N GLU A 783 -13.78 -25.51 53.29
CA GLU A 783 -13.87 -26.95 53.05
C GLU A 783 -12.48 -27.60 52.96
N SER A 784 -12.26 -28.75 53.61
CA SER A 784 -11.00 -29.49 53.57
C SER A 784 -11.24 -30.97 53.22
N LYS A 785 -10.50 -31.48 52.25
CA LYS A 785 -10.56 -32.88 51.79
C LYS A 785 -9.17 -33.50 51.81
N LEU A 786 -9.08 -34.76 52.25
CA LEU A 786 -7.86 -35.56 52.15
C LEU A 786 -7.96 -36.49 50.94
N LEU A 787 -7.04 -36.36 50.00
CA LEU A 787 -6.91 -37.22 48.82
C LEU A 787 -5.81 -38.25 49.05
N ASN A 788 -6.03 -39.47 48.53
CA ASN A 788 -5.05 -40.55 48.51
C ASN A 788 -4.39 -40.90 49.87
N PRO A 789 -5.18 -41.16 50.94
CA PRO A 789 -4.67 -41.34 52.30
C PRO A 789 -3.78 -42.60 52.49
N SER A 790 -3.70 -43.47 51.48
CA SER A 790 -2.94 -44.72 51.54
C SER A 790 -1.51 -44.60 51.00
N LYS A 791 -1.11 -43.41 50.53
CA LYS A 791 0.20 -43.17 49.92
C LYS A 791 0.94 -42.02 50.59
N ASP A 792 2.24 -42.22 50.81
CA ASP A 792 3.14 -41.17 51.25
C ASP A 792 3.64 -40.39 50.03
N VAL A 793 3.13 -39.17 49.86
CA VAL A 793 3.45 -38.29 48.73
C VAL A 793 4.68 -37.46 49.05
N LYS A 794 5.58 -37.32 48.07
CA LYS A 794 6.84 -36.59 48.22
C LYS A 794 6.90 -35.29 47.41
N CYS A 795 6.35 -35.28 46.21
CA CYS A 795 6.31 -34.13 45.31
C CYS A 795 4.95 -34.05 44.61
N LEU A 796 4.57 -32.83 44.24
CA LEU A 796 3.32 -32.52 43.54
C LEU A 796 3.60 -31.58 42.37
N ASP A 797 2.77 -31.67 41.34
CA ASP A 797 2.64 -30.65 40.29
C ASP A 797 1.19 -30.53 39.81
N LEU A 798 0.78 -29.38 39.29
CA LEU A 798 -0.60 -29.08 38.94
C LEU A 798 -0.70 -28.40 37.58
N VAL A 799 -1.34 -29.09 36.62
CA VAL A 799 -1.54 -28.59 35.26
C VAL A 799 -3.00 -28.79 34.86
N ASN A 800 -3.67 -27.74 34.38
CA ASN A 800 -5.05 -27.78 33.87
C ASN A 800 -6.06 -28.46 34.82
N GLY A 801 -5.95 -28.23 36.12
CA GLY A 801 -6.84 -28.82 37.14
C GLY A 801 -6.56 -30.28 37.48
N ARG A 802 -5.51 -30.88 36.90
CA ARG A 802 -5.04 -32.25 37.19
C ARG A 802 -3.82 -32.19 38.07
N LEU A 803 -3.91 -32.83 39.23
CA LEU A 803 -2.83 -32.92 40.21
C LEU A 803 -2.00 -34.18 39.96
N TYR A 804 -0.72 -34.02 39.71
CA TYR A 804 0.24 -35.10 39.57
C TYR A 804 1.02 -35.27 40.88
N SER A 805 1.17 -36.52 41.32
CA SER A 805 1.82 -36.83 42.60
C SER A 805 2.86 -37.94 42.44
N GLY A 806 4.05 -37.69 42.99
CA GLY A 806 5.13 -38.66 43.09
C GLY A 806 5.28 -39.16 44.52
N CYS A 807 5.27 -40.48 44.71
CA CYS A 807 5.22 -41.13 46.02
C CYS A 807 6.55 -41.77 46.46
N LEU A 808 6.67 -42.06 47.75
CA LEU A 808 7.84 -42.73 48.32
C LEU A 808 8.03 -44.18 47.86
N ASP A 809 6.96 -44.83 47.39
CA ASP A 809 6.96 -46.21 46.89
C ASP A 809 7.25 -46.33 45.39
N ASN A 810 7.74 -45.24 44.76
CA ASN A 810 7.95 -45.10 43.32
C ASN A 810 6.66 -44.97 42.50
N SER A 811 5.48 -44.86 43.10
CA SER A 811 4.26 -44.64 42.32
C SER A 811 4.12 -43.20 41.84
N ILE A 812 3.55 -43.04 40.65
CA ILE A 812 3.17 -41.75 40.06
C ILE A 812 1.69 -41.81 39.73
N GLN A 813 0.94 -40.81 40.15
CA GLN A 813 -0.52 -40.78 40.03
C GLN A 813 -0.99 -39.42 39.55
N GLU A 814 -2.04 -39.42 38.74
CA GLU A 814 -2.83 -38.25 38.39
C GLU A 814 -4.14 -38.26 39.17
N ILE A 815 -4.55 -37.11 39.69
CA ILE A 815 -5.81 -36.90 40.38
C ILE A 815 -6.50 -35.70 39.74
N ASP A 816 -7.66 -35.93 39.14
CA ASP A 816 -8.52 -34.84 38.66
C ASP A 816 -9.20 -34.18 39.86
N LEU A 817 -8.95 -32.89 40.07
CA LEU A 817 -9.47 -32.17 41.23
C LEU A 817 -10.98 -31.91 41.14
N SER A 818 -11.56 -31.90 39.93
CA SER A 818 -12.99 -31.66 39.72
C SER A 818 -13.83 -32.89 40.03
N THR A 819 -13.38 -34.05 39.56
CA THR A 819 -14.09 -35.34 39.71
C THR A 819 -13.59 -36.15 40.91
N GLY A 820 -12.37 -35.87 41.38
CA GLY A 820 -11.66 -36.68 42.37
C GLY A 820 -11.17 -38.03 41.83
N THR A 821 -11.22 -38.27 40.51
CA THR A 821 -10.77 -39.54 39.92
C THR A 821 -9.26 -39.67 40.03
N LEU A 822 -8.81 -40.83 40.51
CA LEU A 822 -7.39 -41.16 40.66
C LEU A 822 -6.98 -42.16 39.59
N THR A 823 -5.94 -41.80 38.83
CA THR A 823 -5.35 -42.62 37.77
C THR A 823 -3.90 -42.92 38.10
N SER A 824 -3.52 -44.20 38.14
CA SER A 824 -2.14 -44.60 38.38
C SER A 824 -1.35 -44.63 37.07
N ILE A 825 -0.33 -43.78 36.94
CA ILE A 825 0.57 -43.72 35.78
C ILE A 825 1.71 -44.72 35.92
N GLN A 826 2.35 -44.76 37.09
CA GLN A 826 3.35 -45.77 37.45
C GLN A 826 2.92 -46.47 38.74
N SER A 827 2.87 -47.80 38.71
CA SER A 827 2.60 -48.60 39.91
C SER A 827 3.81 -48.66 40.84
N GLY A 828 3.57 -48.58 42.16
CA GLY A 828 4.62 -48.63 43.18
C GLY A 828 5.23 -50.02 43.36
N ALA A 829 6.48 -50.08 43.81
CA ALA A 829 7.19 -51.34 44.02
C ALA A 829 6.84 -51.96 45.39
N ARG A 830 6.26 -53.17 45.39
CA ARG A 830 6.03 -53.96 46.62
C ARG A 830 7.31 -54.76 46.96
N LYS A 831 8.27 -54.19 47.71
CA LYS A 831 9.41 -54.97 48.25
C LYS A 831 9.67 -54.63 49.72
N LEU A 832 9.73 -55.67 50.55
CA LEU A 832 9.80 -55.61 52.01
C LEU A 832 11.17 -55.19 52.60
N LEU A 833 12.25 -55.09 51.83
CA LEU A 833 13.62 -54.95 52.41
C LEU A 833 14.65 -54.14 51.60
N ALA A 834 14.25 -53.31 50.62
CA ALA A 834 15.18 -52.40 49.93
C ALA A 834 14.78 -50.94 50.15
N LYS A 835 15.75 -50.04 50.38
CA LYS A 835 15.55 -48.58 50.33
C LYS A 835 14.83 -48.25 49.03
N GLY A 836 13.51 -48.02 49.11
CA GLY A 836 12.66 -47.89 47.94
C GLY A 836 13.07 -46.74 47.04
N ASN A 837 12.94 -46.96 45.74
CA ASN A 837 13.17 -45.98 44.68
C ASN A 837 12.12 -44.87 44.75
N ARG A 838 12.21 -43.98 45.73
CA ARG A 838 11.24 -42.88 45.92
C ARG A 838 11.30 -41.91 44.74
N VAL A 839 10.16 -41.37 44.34
CA VAL A 839 10.12 -40.23 43.40
C VAL A 839 10.57 -38.99 44.15
N ASN A 840 11.74 -38.43 43.80
CA ASN A 840 12.30 -37.27 44.50
C ASN A 840 11.69 -35.96 43.98
N VAL A 841 11.49 -35.87 42.66
CA VAL A 841 10.96 -34.70 41.98
C VAL A 841 10.10 -35.14 40.79
N LEU A 842 9.03 -34.38 40.56
CA LEU A 842 8.08 -34.56 39.46
C LEU A 842 7.73 -33.18 38.92
N GLN A 843 7.67 -33.04 37.60
CA GLN A 843 7.22 -31.83 36.92
C GLN A 843 6.53 -32.19 35.60
N VAL A 844 5.49 -31.46 35.22
CA VAL A 844 4.73 -31.63 33.99
C VAL A 844 4.96 -30.39 33.12
N HIS A 845 5.45 -30.61 31.90
CA HIS A 845 5.84 -29.54 30.99
C HIS A 845 5.55 -29.95 29.54
N ASP A 846 4.91 -29.07 28.75
CA ASP A 846 4.42 -29.30 27.38
C ASP A 846 3.75 -30.67 27.16
N GLY A 847 2.85 -31.08 28.06
CA GLY A 847 2.11 -32.35 27.93
C GLY A 847 2.95 -33.61 28.16
N LEU A 848 4.16 -33.47 28.70
CA LEU A 848 5.01 -34.57 29.16
C LEU A 848 5.16 -34.52 30.68
N ILE A 849 5.21 -35.70 31.30
CA ILE A 849 5.44 -35.88 32.74
C ILE A 849 6.89 -36.31 32.90
N TYR A 850 7.65 -35.56 33.68
CA TYR A 850 9.05 -35.81 33.96
C TYR A 850 9.20 -36.18 35.44
N ALA A 851 9.83 -37.32 35.74
CA ALA A 851 10.08 -37.70 37.12
C ALA A 851 11.45 -38.33 37.30
N ALA A 852 12.14 -37.94 38.37
CA ALA A 852 13.41 -38.54 38.79
C ALA A 852 13.22 -39.30 40.10
N SER A 853 13.56 -40.58 40.07
CA SER A 853 13.42 -41.51 41.20
C SER A 853 14.77 -41.96 41.71
N SER A 854 14.93 -42.09 43.02
CA SER A 854 16.19 -42.59 43.61
C SER A 854 16.50 -44.01 43.15
N SER A 855 17.77 -44.34 42.97
CA SER A 855 18.27 -45.70 42.70
C SER A 855 19.49 -46.00 43.56
N ILE A 856 19.91 -47.25 43.64
CA ILE A 856 21.09 -47.70 44.40
C ILE A 856 22.37 -47.01 43.87
N GLU A 857 22.45 -46.79 42.56
CA GLU A 857 23.61 -46.21 41.87
C GLU A 857 23.44 -44.72 41.50
N GLY A 858 22.32 -44.08 41.84
CA GLY A 858 22.05 -42.69 41.44
C GLY A 858 20.56 -42.36 41.35
N SER A 859 20.08 -41.99 40.16
CA SER A 859 18.66 -41.75 39.90
C SER A 859 18.21 -42.32 38.57
N ILE A 860 16.95 -42.74 38.49
CA ILE A 860 16.31 -43.13 37.25
C ILE A 860 15.35 -42.00 36.86
N PHE A 861 15.65 -41.36 35.75
CA PHE A 861 14.80 -40.33 35.14
C PHE A 861 13.90 -40.97 34.09
N LYS A 862 12.62 -40.62 34.12
CA LYS A 862 11.62 -41.17 33.21
C LYS A 862 10.70 -40.06 32.71
N ILE A 863 10.26 -40.23 31.47
CA ILE A 863 9.37 -39.31 30.77
C ILE A 863 8.14 -40.08 30.31
N TRP A 864 6.94 -39.56 30.59
CA TRP A 864 5.68 -40.11 30.12
C TRP A 864 4.90 -39.09 29.31
N SER A 865 4.07 -39.56 28.39
CA SER A 865 3.03 -38.75 27.77
C SER A 865 1.92 -38.45 28.78
N ALA A 866 1.55 -37.18 28.98
CA ALA A 866 0.45 -36.82 29.89
C ALA A 866 -0.93 -37.18 29.30
N SER A 867 -1.03 -37.37 27.97
CA SER A 867 -2.28 -37.74 27.30
C SER A 867 -2.52 -39.25 27.24
N THR A 868 -1.46 -40.04 27.08
CA THR A 868 -1.57 -41.51 26.92
C THR A 868 -1.00 -42.31 28.08
N TYR A 869 -0.25 -41.68 28.99
CA TYR A 869 0.52 -42.30 30.07
C TYR A 869 1.57 -43.32 29.63
N ASN A 870 1.85 -43.40 28.33
CA ASN A 870 2.91 -44.24 27.81
C ASN A 870 4.28 -43.68 28.21
N LEU A 871 5.18 -44.58 28.59
CA LEU A 871 6.58 -44.23 28.84
C LEU A 871 7.24 -43.87 27.52
N VAL A 872 7.73 -42.64 27.42
CA VAL A 872 8.44 -42.11 26.25
C VAL A 872 9.91 -42.51 26.32
N GLN A 873 10.57 -42.30 27.47
CA GLN A 873 12.00 -42.58 27.65
C GLN A 873 12.34 -42.86 29.13
N SER A 874 13.41 -43.61 29.36
CA SER A 874 14.02 -43.85 30.67
C SER A 874 15.55 -43.72 30.60
N ILE A 875 16.14 -42.98 31.54
CA ILE A 875 17.58 -42.67 31.58
C ILE A 875 18.11 -42.92 32.99
N SER A 876 19.27 -43.57 33.08
CA SER A 876 19.98 -43.75 34.33
C SER A 876 20.98 -42.61 34.53
N LEU A 877 20.80 -41.84 35.59
CA LEU A 877 21.67 -40.74 36.01
C LEU A 877 22.62 -41.24 37.10
N THR A 878 23.89 -40.84 37.02
CA THR A 878 24.95 -41.25 37.97
C THR A 878 24.83 -40.60 39.34
N SER A 879 24.16 -39.45 39.42
CA SER A 879 23.96 -38.69 40.64
C SER A 879 22.51 -38.76 41.12
N GLU A 880 22.31 -38.61 42.44
CA GLU A 880 20.96 -38.52 42.98
C GLU A 880 20.34 -37.13 42.74
N VAL A 881 19.25 -37.08 41.97
CA VAL A 881 18.50 -35.87 41.66
C VAL A 881 17.60 -35.48 42.82
N ARG A 882 17.65 -34.21 43.22
CA ARG A 882 16.93 -33.63 44.36
C ARG A 882 16.01 -32.47 43.96
N ALA A 883 16.39 -31.72 42.93
CA ALA A 883 15.58 -30.66 42.34
C ALA A 883 15.62 -30.79 40.81
N MET A 884 14.61 -30.27 40.14
CA MET A 884 14.54 -30.24 38.68
C MET A 884 13.92 -28.90 38.24
N ALA A 885 14.42 -28.37 37.13
CA ALA A 885 13.81 -27.26 36.42
C ALA A 885 13.85 -27.59 34.92
N ILE A 886 12.77 -27.28 34.21
CA ILE A 886 12.62 -27.62 32.79
C ILE A 886 12.34 -26.34 32.03
N SER A 887 13.17 -26.06 31.02
CA SER A 887 12.96 -25.00 30.04
C SER A 887 12.47 -25.57 28.71
N SER A 888 12.28 -24.69 27.75
CA SER A 888 12.03 -25.04 26.35
C SER A 888 13.13 -25.92 25.75
N GLU A 889 14.37 -25.76 26.21
CA GLU A 889 15.58 -26.29 25.56
C GLU A 889 16.31 -27.33 26.44
N PHE A 890 16.31 -27.11 27.75
CA PHE A 890 17.11 -27.86 28.71
C PHE A 890 16.28 -28.45 29.85
N ILE A 891 16.79 -29.54 30.40
CA ILE A 891 16.37 -30.12 31.66
C ILE A 891 17.54 -29.98 32.62
N TYR A 892 17.34 -29.26 33.72
CA TYR A 892 18.34 -29.06 34.76
C TYR A 892 18.09 -30.03 35.90
N PHE A 893 19.09 -30.82 36.26
CA PHE A 893 19.05 -31.74 37.39
C PHE A 893 19.94 -31.23 38.53
N GLY A 894 19.31 -30.84 39.64
CA GLY A 894 20.00 -30.49 40.87
C GLY A 894 20.41 -31.73 41.62
N CYS A 895 21.72 -32.00 41.68
CA CYS A 895 22.31 -33.21 42.24
C CYS A 895 22.89 -32.98 43.64
N LYS A 896 23.30 -34.08 44.28
CA LYS A 896 24.17 -34.03 45.47
C LYS A 896 25.55 -33.46 45.11
N MET A 897 26.28 -32.96 46.11
CA MET A 897 27.64 -32.40 45.98
C MET A 897 27.72 -31.08 45.20
N GLY A 898 26.63 -30.29 45.20
CA GLY A 898 26.60 -28.97 44.59
C GLY A 898 26.74 -29.00 43.07
N ILE A 899 26.26 -30.08 42.44
CA ILE A 899 26.33 -30.26 40.99
C ILE A 899 24.94 -29.99 40.40
N VAL A 900 24.88 -29.25 39.30
CA VAL A 900 23.72 -29.19 38.41
C VAL A 900 24.11 -29.74 37.06
N GLU A 901 23.41 -30.77 36.59
CA GLU A 901 23.61 -31.29 35.24
C GLU A 901 22.58 -30.66 34.29
N ALA A 902 23.05 -30.01 33.22
CA ALA A 902 22.20 -29.46 32.17
C ALA A 902 22.12 -30.45 31.00
N TRP A 903 20.91 -30.94 30.72
CA TRP A 903 20.64 -31.95 29.70
C TRP A 903 19.80 -31.34 28.58
N CYS A 904 20.16 -31.63 27.34
CA CYS A 904 19.34 -31.22 26.19
C CYS A 904 17.99 -31.95 26.24
N ARG A 905 16.86 -31.22 26.16
CA ARG A 905 15.53 -31.79 26.33
C ARG A 905 15.11 -32.73 25.20
N THR A 906 15.54 -32.46 23.97
CA THR A 906 15.18 -33.26 22.78
C THR A 906 16.01 -34.53 22.67
N LYS A 907 17.35 -34.42 22.70
CA LYS A 907 18.27 -35.57 22.61
C LYS A 907 18.41 -36.34 23.91
N LEU A 908 18.10 -35.70 25.05
CA LEU A 908 18.32 -36.22 26.38
C LEU A 908 19.77 -36.66 26.61
N VAL A 909 20.70 -35.81 26.18
CA VAL A 909 22.14 -35.97 26.39
C VAL A 909 22.63 -34.85 27.30
N LYS A 910 23.50 -35.20 28.25
CA LYS A 910 24.17 -34.24 29.13
C LYS A 910 25.05 -33.31 28.31
N LYS A 911 24.81 -32.01 28.41
CA LYS A 911 25.59 -30.97 27.71
C LYS A 911 26.64 -30.35 28.64
N GLU A 912 26.23 -30.02 29.87
CA GLU A 912 27.10 -29.29 30.81
C GLU A 912 26.91 -29.79 32.25
N THR A 913 27.89 -29.50 33.10
CA THR A 913 27.84 -29.73 34.54
C THR A 913 28.28 -28.46 35.26
N LEU A 914 27.35 -27.81 35.97
CA LEU A 914 27.59 -26.60 36.75
C LEU A 914 28.04 -27.00 38.16
N GLN A 915 29.20 -26.51 38.58
CA GLN A 915 29.73 -26.77 39.92
C GLN A 915 29.52 -25.54 40.82
N LEU A 916 28.68 -25.69 41.84
CA LEU A 916 28.27 -24.62 42.74
C LEU A 916 29.15 -24.52 44.00
N GLY A 917 29.79 -25.63 44.39
CA GLY A 917 30.67 -25.72 45.55
C GLY A 917 30.96 -27.16 45.96
N THR A 918 31.97 -27.37 46.80
CA THR A 918 32.34 -28.69 47.32
C THR A 918 31.56 -28.92 48.61
N ASN A 919 30.62 -29.88 48.62
CA ASN A 919 29.89 -30.36 49.81
C ASN A 919 28.55 -29.67 50.17
N CYS A 920 27.79 -29.16 49.20
CA CYS A 920 26.39 -28.76 49.40
C CYS A 920 25.41 -29.66 48.61
N LYS A 921 24.10 -29.48 48.81
CA LYS A 921 23.05 -30.14 48.02
C LYS A 921 22.20 -29.08 47.34
N VAL A 922 21.84 -29.30 46.08
CA VAL A 922 20.86 -28.47 45.38
C VAL A 922 19.46 -28.91 45.81
N LEU A 923 18.68 -27.99 46.37
CA LEU A 923 17.37 -28.29 46.97
C LEU A 923 16.20 -27.59 46.27
N SER A 924 16.45 -26.43 45.66
CA SER A 924 15.46 -25.68 44.92
C SER A 924 16.09 -25.08 43.68
N MET A 925 15.32 -25.05 42.59
CA MET A 925 15.71 -24.42 41.33
C MET A 925 14.47 -23.80 40.69
N ALA A 926 14.64 -22.67 40.03
CA ALA A 926 13.59 -22.03 39.25
C ALA A 926 14.19 -21.32 38.04
N LEU A 927 13.41 -21.27 36.96
CA LEU A 927 13.72 -20.49 35.78
C LEU A 927 12.94 -19.17 35.84
N ASP A 928 13.53 -18.10 35.32
CA ASP A 928 12.80 -16.85 35.11
C ASP A 928 11.81 -16.94 33.93
N SER A 929 10.99 -15.91 33.76
CA SER A 929 9.92 -15.93 32.75
C SER A 929 10.42 -15.93 31.30
N SER A 930 11.67 -15.54 31.04
CA SER A 930 12.27 -15.64 29.69
C SER A 930 13.15 -16.88 29.50
N GLU A 931 13.26 -17.72 30.54
CA GLU A 931 14.11 -18.92 30.58
C GLU A 931 15.60 -18.60 30.34
N ASP A 932 16.02 -17.35 30.56
CA ASP A 932 17.41 -16.90 30.41
C ASP A 932 18.22 -17.11 31.69
N LEU A 933 17.54 -17.14 32.85
CA LEU A 933 18.14 -17.23 34.15
C LEU A 933 17.69 -18.50 34.88
N LEU A 934 18.67 -19.28 35.33
CA LEU A 934 18.50 -20.38 36.26
C LEU A 934 18.92 -19.93 37.66
N VAL A 935 17.97 -19.93 38.59
CA VAL A 935 18.19 -19.59 40.00
C VAL A 935 18.26 -20.87 40.81
N ILE A 936 19.30 -21.01 41.64
CA ILE A 936 19.60 -22.23 42.39
C ILE A 936 19.73 -21.92 43.88
N GLY A 937 19.09 -22.74 44.71
CA GLY A 937 19.15 -22.69 46.16
C GLY A 937 19.77 -23.95 46.75
N THR A 938 20.71 -23.76 47.67
CA THR A 938 21.53 -24.84 48.22
C THR A 938 21.31 -25.09 49.71
N SER A 939 21.77 -26.26 50.18
CA SER A 939 21.70 -26.66 51.59
C SER A 939 22.61 -25.88 52.53
N ASP A 940 23.64 -25.21 52.02
CA ASP A 940 24.50 -24.30 52.79
C ASP A 940 23.97 -22.86 52.81
N GLY A 941 22.79 -22.61 52.24
CA GLY A 941 22.11 -21.32 52.32
C GLY A 941 22.51 -20.33 51.22
N LYS A 942 23.16 -20.77 50.15
CA LYS A 942 23.51 -19.90 49.02
C LYS A 942 22.39 -19.82 48.01
N VAL A 943 22.26 -18.64 47.40
CA VAL A 943 21.41 -18.38 46.23
C VAL A 943 22.32 -17.99 45.08
N GLN A 944 22.32 -18.76 44.00
CA GLN A 944 23.12 -18.51 42.81
C GLN A 944 22.22 -18.29 41.59
N VAL A 945 22.60 -17.35 40.74
CA VAL A 945 21.92 -17.06 39.47
C VAL A 945 22.89 -17.32 38.33
N TRP A 946 22.47 -18.20 37.43
CA TRP A 946 23.21 -18.59 36.24
C TRP A 946 22.48 -18.08 35.02
N GLY A 947 23.20 -17.45 34.09
CA GLY A 947 22.67 -17.01 32.82
C GLY A 947 23.09 -17.94 31.70
N VAL A 948 22.17 -18.20 30.78
CA VAL A 948 22.47 -18.89 29.52
C VAL A 948 22.93 -17.85 28.51
N SER A 949 24.19 -17.95 28.04
CA SER A 949 24.75 -17.04 27.02
C SER A 949 24.60 -17.60 25.61
#